data_AF-A0A811PPM4-F1
#
_entry.id   AF-A0A811PPM4-F1
#
_cell.length_a   1.000
_cell.length_b   1.000
_cell.length_c   1.000
_cell.angle_alpha   90.00
_cell.angle_beta   90.00
_cell.angle_gamma   90.00
#
_symmetry.space_group_name_H-M   'P 1'
#
loop_
_entity.id
_entity.type
_entity.pdbx_description
1 polymer ?
#
loop_
_entity_poly.entity_id
_entity_poly.type
_entity_poly.pdbx_seq_one_letter_code
_entity_poly.pdbx_strand_id
1 'polypeptide(L)'
;MAAKWAQKTVVIPAHRRGCHLITPKILREIEGDLAGFKCGLAHFFLQHTSASLTINENYDSDVQADTETFLNRIVPEGHNAPWKHTMEGPDDMPAHIKSSMFGCALTIPITDGRLNMGTWQGIWLCEHRDHASPRKIVITINGGPPQVIARGGFSGLFPDSSQFAYQFALTACLPDVVLLCDLQLSSDRIGFCKTGLTLDNSTTVSEIFPKMERTYKLHGEDVHGWFSLDFTADQLAQNITLIQNIFSRPSTFDGSQRMYTLDEVVELHPPQIWLNVQYNSFFLEHKLSSEDYILELPKDTLSYISSPEVEFLKSLGGKLKKAKTKLIFRFLNENIEEPSTKKTYGELLKDLKAIKEFAAGILVPKTYIWSVEKDQYLAPSSTSLVKDAHALGLEVYASGFANDIVLSYNYSYDPTAEYLQFIDNPDFSVDGVLTDFPVTASGAVACMAHSKGNPLPPPGKSRPLIITHNGASGMFAGSTDLAYQEAIKDAADIIDCTVQMSKDGTAFCMHSADISSSTTAATAFASKASTVHEIQNKSGIFSFDLSWSEIATLKPALISPFAQAGLQRNPLAKNAGKLMTLPQFLDLAKASNITGILIEIEHASYLAKRGIGMVEAVSSALTKAGYDKETKQQVFIQSDDSSVLTAFKKFTTFRRVLNIEAKISGASKPSVEDIKKFADTVRIHRNSVAQITGYFMTHFTDTVGSLQAANLTVFVGVLKNEFMNLGFDFFADPTIEVATYAFSVVADGIVTDYPATASSYFRSPCSDMKLNLSFSILPAQPGALVNLAAPGMLAPAGAPSPLLQPTDVVDPPLPPVKAVIAADAPAPGAADNTSSAFSSNAGNGLLWAGIVALLSLTFLH
;
A
#
# COMPACT_ATOMS: atom_id res chain seq x y z
N MET A 1 -3.77 -20.17 8.70
CA MET A 1 -5.04 -20.89 8.47
C MET A 1 -4.91 -21.80 7.27
N ALA A 2 -5.10 -23.11 7.45
CA ALA A 2 -5.71 -23.91 6.39
C ALA A 2 -7.05 -23.26 6.00
N ALA A 3 -7.52 -23.40 4.76
CA ALA A 3 -8.86 -22.94 4.37
C ALA A 3 -9.82 -23.12 5.55
N LYS A 4 -10.44 -22.03 6.04
CA LYS A 4 -11.34 -22.14 7.19
C LYS A 4 -12.52 -22.97 6.71
N TRP A 5 -12.78 -24.10 7.34
CA TRP A 5 -13.91 -24.95 6.98
C TRP A 5 -14.99 -24.76 8.03
N ALA A 6 -16.22 -24.47 7.60
CA ALA A 6 -17.40 -24.58 8.43
C ALA A 6 -18.37 -25.55 7.76
N GLN A 7 -18.94 -26.48 8.52
CA GLN A 7 -19.97 -27.38 8.00
C GLN A 7 -21.18 -27.38 8.92
N LYS A 8 -22.35 -27.10 8.36
CA LYS A 8 -23.62 -27.07 9.09
C LYS A 8 -24.68 -27.86 8.33
N THR A 9 -25.46 -28.66 9.05
CA THR A 9 -26.64 -29.32 8.48
C THR A 9 -27.87 -28.49 8.78
N VAL A 10 -28.56 -28.02 7.74
CA VAL A 10 -29.82 -27.28 7.86
C VAL A 10 -30.98 -28.21 7.55
N VAL A 11 -32.00 -28.18 8.41
CA VAL A 11 -33.26 -28.88 8.17
C VAL A 11 -34.25 -27.91 7.54
N ILE A 12 -34.69 -28.23 6.33
CA ILE A 12 -35.80 -27.58 5.64
C ILE A 12 -37.09 -28.30 6.05
N PRO A 13 -38.16 -27.58 6.45
CA PRO A 13 -39.45 -28.18 6.76
C PRO A 13 -39.99 -29.07 5.63
N ALA A 14 -40.96 -29.92 5.95
CA ALA A 14 -41.68 -30.65 4.92
C ALA A 14 -42.40 -29.66 4.00
N HIS A 15 -42.17 -29.76 2.69
CA HIS A 15 -42.90 -29.04 1.67
C HIS A 15 -43.78 -30.01 0.89
N ARG A 16 -44.90 -29.50 0.37
CA ARG A 16 -45.65 -30.21 -0.68
C ARG A 16 -44.85 -30.21 -1.98
N ARG A 17 -45.23 -31.05 -2.94
CA ARG A 17 -44.66 -31.03 -4.28
C ARG A 17 -44.61 -29.61 -4.87
N GLY A 18 -43.50 -29.27 -5.51
CA GLY A 18 -43.27 -28.01 -6.20
C GLY A 18 -41.86 -27.46 -6.00
N CYS A 19 -41.58 -26.32 -6.63
CA CYS A 19 -40.36 -25.56 -6.39
C CYS A 19 -40.60 -24.53 -5.29
N HIS A 20 -39.68 -24.45 -4.31
CA HIS A 20 -39.80 -23.58 -3.14
C HIS A 20 -38.54 -22.76 -2.95
N LEU A 21 -38.65 -21.43 -2.86
CA LEU A 21 -37.53 -20.56 -2.52
C LEU A 21 -37.11 -20.76 -1.05
N ILE A 22 -35.91 -21.29 -0.83
CA ILE A 22 -35.38 -21.58 0.52
C ILE A 22 -34.24 -20.64 0.95
N THR A 23 -33.79 -19.73 0.08
CA THR A 23 -32.71 -18.77 0.38
C THR A 23 -32.85 -18.09 1.75
N PRO A 24 -34.01 -17.52 2.15
CA PRO A 24 -34.11 -16.80 3.43
C PRO A 24 -33.88 -17.69 4.65
N LYS A 25 -34.29 -18.96 4.58
CA LYS A 25 -34.07 -19.93 5.67
C LYS A 25 -32.61 -20.36 5.73
N ILE A 26 -31.99 -20.61 4.57
CA ILE A 26 -30.58 -20.96 4.48
C ILE A 26 -29.72 -19.84 5.06
N LEU A 27 -29.89 -18.60 4.57
CA LEU A 27 -29.10 -17.45 5.03
C LEU A 27 -29.21 -17.24 6.54
N ARG A 28 -30.41 -17.29 7.10
CA ARG A 28 -30.62 -17.16 8.55
C ARG A 28 -29.84 -18.20 9.37
N GLU A 29 -29.65 -19.40 8.83
CA GLU A 29 -28.93 -20.46 9.52
C GLU A 29 -27.41 -20.31 9.42
N ILE A 30 -26.89 -19.76 8.33
CA ILE A 30 -25.44 -19.72 8.08
C ILE A 30 -24.82 -18.31 8.16
N GLU A 31 -25.60 -17.27 8.42
CA GLU A 31 -25.13 -15.87 8.47
C GLU A 31 -23.94 -15.69 9.44
N GLY A 32 -24.01 -16.29 10.63
CA GLY A 32 -22.91 -16.25 11.59
C GLY A 32 -21.65 -16.97 11.11
N ASP A 33 -21.82 -18.08 10.38
CA ASP A 33 -20.69 -18.82 9.81
C ASP A 33 -20.05 -18.03 8.65
N LEU A 34 -20.88 -17.43 7.79
CA LEU A 34 -20.45 -16.63 6.64
C LEU A 34 -19.69 -15.37 7.05
N ALA A 35 -20.10 -14.69 8.12
CA ALA A 35 -19.51 -13.41 8.55
C ALA A 35 -17.97 -13.44 8.68
N GLY A 36 -17.40 -14.62 8.94
CA GLY A 36 -15.96 -14.81 9.06
C GLY A 36 -15.23 -15.18 7.76
N PHE A 37 -15.86 -15.05 6.59
CA PHE A 37 -15.29 -15.36 5.27
C PHE A 37 -15.29 -14.13 4.36
N LYS A 38 -14.10 -13.66 3.99
CA LYS A 38 -13.94 -12.56 3.02
C LYS A 38 -14.07 -13.03 1.58
N CYS A 39 -13.44 -14.16 1.26
CA CYS A 39 -13.56 -14.86 -0.01
C CYS A 39 -13.67 -16.37 0.27
N GLY A 40 -14.50 -17.09 -0.48
CA GLY A 40 -14.67 -18.52 -0.30
C GLY A 40 -15.72 -19.15 -1.22
N LEU A 41 -16.05 -20.41 -0.96
CA LEU A 41 -17.14 -21.13 -1.58
C LEU A 41 -18.05 -21.72 -0.50
N ALA A 42 -19.35 -21.72 -0.77
CA ALA A 42 -20.36 -22.47 -0.03
C ALA A 42 -20.88 -23.60 -0.92
N HIS A 43 -20.59 -24.85 -0.54
CA HIS A 43 -21.13 -26.04 -1.16
C HIS A 43 -22.36 -26.53 -0.39
N PHE A 44 -23.48 -26.72 -1.08
CA PHE A 44 -24.75 -27.19 -0.54
C PHE A 44 -25.03 -28.57 -1.09
N PHE A 45 -25.23 -29.56 -0.22
CA PHE A 45 -25.54 -30.94 -0.61
C PHE A 45 -26.83 -31.40 0.05
N LEU A 46 -27.87 -31.63 -0.75
CA LEU A 46 -29.15 -32.18 -0.32
C LEU A 46 -29.02 -33.69 -0.11
N GLN A 47 -29.27 -34.15 1.12
CA GLN A 47 -29.23 -35.57 1.47
C GLN A 47 -30.54 -36.26 1.11
N HIS A 48 -30.89 -36.27 -0.18
CA HIS A 48 -32.08 -36.95 -0.69
C HIS A 48 -31.95 -37.34 -2.17
N THR A 49 -32.70 -38.35 -2.61
CA THR A 49 -32.69 -38.87 -3.99
C THR A 49 -33.96 -38.55 -4.77
N SER A 50 -34.99 -38.02 -4.11
CA SER A 50 -36.31 -37.68 -4.69
C SER A 50 -36.64 -36.19 -4.64
N ALA A 51 -35.66 -35.34 -4.32
CA ALA A 51 -35.76 -33.89 -4.30
C ALA A 51 -34.46 -33.32 -4.87
N SER A 52 -34.46 -32.06 -5.31
CA SER A 52 -33.27 -31.44 -5.90
C SER A 52 -33.08 -30.00 -5.46
N LEU A 53 -31.87 -29.48 -5.70
CA LEU A 53 -31.53 -28.07 -5.50
C LEU A 53 -31.27 -27.41 -6.86
N THR A 54 -31.69 -26.16 -7.01
CA THR A 54 -31.37 -25.35 -8.20
C THR A 54 -31.26 -23.87 -7.82
N ILE A 55 -30.57 -23.07 -8.65
CA ILE A 55 -30.52 -21.61 -8.53
C ILE A 55 -31.38 -21.03 -9.64
N ASN A 56 -32.39 -20.24 -9.28
CA ASN A 56 -33.30 -19.61 -10.24
C ASN A 56 -33.93 -18.32 -9.67
N GLU A 57 -34.85 -17.70 -10.39
CA GLU A 57 -35.53 -16.45 -10.06
C GLU A 57 -36.03 -16.40 -8.60
N ASN A 58 -35.83 -15.28 -7.92
CA ASN A 58 -36.21 -15.10 -6.51
C ASN A 58 -37.38 -14.13 -6.30
N TYR A 59 -37.82 -13.43 -7.35
CA TYR A 59 -38.83 -12.38 -7.24
C TYR A 59 -40.24 -12.87 -7.63
N ASP A 60 -40.37 -13.56 -8.77
CA ASP A 60 -41.65 -13.99 -9.33
C ASP A 60 -41.96 -15.47 -9.00
N SER A 61 -43.06 -15.70 -8.29
CA SER A 61 -43.50 -17.05 -7.91
C SER A 61 -44.04 -17.87 -9.09
N ASP A 62 -44.45 -17.23 -10.18
CA ASP A 62 -44.99 -17.93 -11.36
C ASP A 62 -43.92 -18.81 -12.01
N VAL A 63 -42.65 -18.39 -11.95
CA VAL A 63 -41.51 -19.19 -12.44
C VAL A 63 -41.40 -20.53 -11.69
N GLN A 64 -41.71 -20.55 -10.39
CA GLN A 64 -41.71 -21.79 -9.59
C GLN A 64 -42.86 -22.73 -10.02
N ALA A 65 -44.04 -22.18 -10.27
CA ALA A 65 -45.21 -22.94 -10.71
C ALA A 65 -45.07 -23.47 -12.14
N ASP A 66 -44.53 -22.66 -13.05
CA ASP A 66 -44.26 -23.05 -14.44
C ASP A 66 -43.17 -24.11 -14.53
N THR A 67 -42.12 -24.00 -13.70
CA THR A 67 -41.09 -25.03 -13.59
C THR A 67 -41.70 -26.37 -13.15
N GLU A 68 -42.57 -26.36 -12.14
CA GLU A 68 -43.25 -27.58 -11.70
C GLU A 68 -44.19 -28.15 -12.78
N THR A 69 -44.93 -27.27 -13.46
CA THR A 69 -45.79 -27.66 -14.59
C THR A 69 -44.98 -28.33 -15.70
N PHE A 70 -43.82 -27.76 -16.03
CA PHE A 70 -42.88 -28.34 -16.99
C PHE A 70 -42.40 -29.72 -16.52
N LEU A 71 -41.91 -29.84 -15.28
CA LEU A 71 -41.41 -31.11 -14.73
C LEU A 71 -42.46 -32.22 -14.75
N ASN A 72 -43.72 -31.91 -14.40
CA ASN A 72 -44.82 -32.88 -14.47
C ASN A 72 -45.18 -33.29 -15.90
N ARG A 73 -44.94 -32.43 -16.89
CA ARG A 73 -45.17 -32.75 -18.29
C ARG A 73 -44.09 -33.67 -18.85
N ILE A 74 -42.82 -33.42 -18.51
CA ILE A 74 -41.69 -34.19 -19.05
C ILE A 74 -41.46 -35.52 -18.31
N VAL A 75 -41.76 -35.56 -17.01
CA VAL A 75 -41.69 -36.74 -16.16
C VAL A 75 -43.06 -36.94 -15.52
N PRO A 76 -44.04 -37.47 -16.28
CA PRO A 76 -45.41 -37.61 -15.83
C PRO A 76 -45.54 -38.67 -14.74
N GLU A 77 -46.56 -38.56 -13.91
CA GLU A 77 -46.91 -39.57 -12.90
C GLU A 77 -48.19 -40.34 -13.23
N GLY A 78 -48.50 -41.35 -12.41
CA GLY A 78 -49.78 -42.04 -12.44
C GLY A 78 -49.81 -43.31 -13.29
N HIS A 79 -50.99 -43.95 -13.37
CA HIS A 79 -51.16 -45.29 -13.96
C HIS A 79 -50.76 -45.44 -15.43
N ASN A 80 -50.76 -44.33 -16.18
CA ASN A 80 -50.39 -44.30 -17.59
C ASN A 80 -48.90 -43.96 -17.80
N ALA A 81 -48.17 -43.64 -16.73
CA ALA A 81 -46.74 -43.35 -16.80
C ALA A 81 -45.94 -44.66 -16.89
N PRO A 82 -44.93 -44.76 -17.77
CA PRO A 82 -44.22 -46.01 -18.05
C PRO A 82 -43.17 -46.39 -16.99
N TRP A 83 -43.39 -46.04 -15.71
CA TRP A 83 -42.44 -46.26 -14.63
C TRP A 83 -42.63 -47.61 -13.96
N LYS A 84 -41.53 -48.33 -13.76
CA LYS A 84 -41.54 -49.64 -13.08
C LYS A 84 -41.37 -49.56 -11.57
N HIS A 85 -40.71 -48.51 -11.09
CA HIS A 85 -40.41 -48.32 -9.68
C HIS A 85 -41.51 -47.47 -9.03
N THR A 86 -42.29 -48.08 -8.13
CA THR A 86 -43.43 -47.45 -7.46
C THR A 86 -43.54 -47.91 -6.00
N MET A 87 -42.41 -48.30 -5.40
CA MET A 87 -42.39 -48.94 -4.08
C MET A 87 -42.89 -47.99 -2.99
N GLU A 88 -42.66 -46.68 -3.17
CA GLU A 88 -43.09 -45.64 -2.25
C GLU A 88 -44.29 -44.82 -2.76
N GLY A 89 -44.96 -45.27 -3.83
CA GLY A 89 -46.12 -44.61 -4.42
C GLY A 89 -45.97 -44.28 -5.91
N PRO A 90 -47.01 -43.67 -6.53
CA PRO A 90 -47.01 -43.31 -7.94
C PRO A 90 -46.04 -42.16 -8.30
N ASP A 91 -45.61 -41.39 -7.30
CA ASP A 91 -44.69 -40.24 -7.43
C ASP A 91 -43.22 -40.61 -7.22
N ASP A 92 -42.93 -41.86 -6.85
CA ASP A 92 -41.63 -42.38 -6.45
C ASP A 92 -40.56 -42.27 -7.56
N MET A 93 -40.71 -43.03 -8.65
CA MET A 93 -39.79 -42.94 -9.80
C MET A 93 -39.78 -41.57 -10.48
N PRO A 94 -40.93 -40.89 -10.72
CA PRO A 94 -40.90 -39.53 -11.24
C PRO A 94 -40.00 -38.61 -10.43
N ALA A 95 -40.07 -38.69 -9.10
CA ALA A 95 -39.28 -37.85 -8.21
C ALA A 95 -37.77 -38.13 -8.32
N HIS A 96 -37.36 -39.39 -8.50
CA HIS A 96 -35.96 -39.73 -8.75
C HIS A 96 -35.43 -39.19 -10.08
N ILE A 97 -36.24 -39.27 -11.14
CA ILE A 97 -35.84 -38.75 -12.46
C ILE A 97 -35.71 -37.23 -12.39
N LYS A 98 -36.74 -36.53 -11.87
CA LYS A 98 -36.71 -35.07 -11.72
C LYS A 98 -35.55 -34.61 -10.82
N SER A 99 -35.28 -35.34 -9.73
CA SER A 99 -34.11 -35.09 -8.88
C SER A 99 -32.80 -35.20 -9.66
N SER A 100 -32.67 -36.22 -10.52
CA SER A 100 -31.48 -36.44 -11.35
C SER A 100 -31.30 -35.40 -12.47
N MET A 101 -32.36 -34.70 -12.86
CA MET A 101 -32.29 -33.66 -13.89
C MET A 101 -31.66 -32.35 -13.38
N PHE A 102 -31.95 -31.96 -12.14
CA PHE A 102 -31.37 -30.76 -11.52
C PHE A 102 -30.14 -31.08 -10.66
N GLY A 103 -30.16 -32.22 -9.98
CA GLY A 103 -29.11 -32.64 -9.06
C GLY A 103 -29.37 -32.25 -7.61
N CYS A 104 -28.54 -32.78 -6.71
CA CYS A 104 -28.65 -32.57 -5.27
C CYS A 104 -27.62 -31.57 -4.71
N ALA A 105 -26.81 -30.92 -5.57
CA ALA A 105 -25.69 -30.11 -5.13
C ALA A 105 -25.63 -28.73 -5.80
N LEU A 106 -25.24 -27.71 -5.03
CA LEU A 106 -24.93 -26.36 -5.52
C LEU A 106 -23.60 -25.90 -4.94
N THR A 107 -22.84 -25.10 -5.68
CA THR A 107 -21.67 -24.40 -5.15
C THR A 107 -21.80 -22.92 -5.49
N ILE A 108 -21.71 -22.07 -4.47
CA ILE A 108 -21.97 -20.62 -4.57
C ILE A 108 -20.76 -19.87 -4.00
N PRO A 109 -20.18 -18.89 -4.71
CA PRO A 109 -19.08 -18.10 -4.17
C PRO A 109 -19.50 -17.28 -2.96
N ILE A 110 -18.53 -16.94 -2.11
CA ILE A 110 -18.70 -16.07 -0.94
C ILE A 110 -17.85 -14.83 -1.13
N THR A 111 -18.44 -13.67 -0.87
CA THR A 111 -17.74 -12.38 -0.85
C THR A 111 -18.26 -11.56 0.33
N ASP A 112 -17.35 -11.05 1.16
CA ASP A 112 -17.65 -10.22 2.34
C ASP A 112 -18.75 -10.79 3.25
N GLY A 113 -18.63 -12.08 3.55
CA GLY A 113 -19.56 -12.81 4.41
C GLY A 113 -20.97 -12.97 3.83
N ARG A 114 -21.11 -12.90 2.50
CA ARG A 114 -22.39 -13.10 1.79
C ARG A 114 -22.23 -14.12 0.67
N LEU A 115 -23.30 -14.86 0.39
CA LEU A 115 -23.40 -15.65 -0.83
C LEU A 115 -23.44 -14.71 -2.03
N ASN A 116 -22.45 -14.80 -2.91
CA ASN A 116 -22.29 -13.96 -4.09
C ASN A 116 -23.12 -14.51 -5.25
N MET A 117 -24.44 -14.30 -5.16
CA MET A 117 -25.42 -14.60 -6.20
C MET A 117 -25.88 -13.31 -6.89
N GLY A 118 -26.33 -13.41 -8.14
CA GLY A 118 -26.95 -12.28 -8.84
C GLY A 118 -28.23 -11.79 -8.16
N THR A 119 -28.64 -10.55 -8.44
CA THR A 119 -29.78 -9.88 -7.80
C THR A 119 -31.07 -10.71 -7.78
N TRP A 120 -31.35 -11.41 -8.88
CA TRP A 120 -32.56 -12.22 -9.08
C TRP A 120 -32.37 -13.69 -8.76
N GLN A 121 -31.18 -14.11 -8.34
CA GLN A 121 -30.90 -15.51 -8.06
C GLN A 121 -31.31 -15.90 -6.63
N GLY A 122 -31.89 -17.09 -6.50
CA GLY A 122 -32.26 -17.69 -5.23
C GLY A 122 -32.12 -19.21 -5.27
N ILE A 123 -31.84 -19.79 -4.11
CA ILE A 123 -31.72 -21.22 -3.90
C ILE A 123 -33.13 -21.79 -3.75
N TRP A 124 -33.49 -22.71 -4.65
CA TRP A 124 -34.76 -23.43 -4.61
C TRP A 124 -34.56 -24.86 -4.11
N LEU A 125 -35.50 -25.33 -3.30
CA LEU A 125 -35.76 -26.75 -3.10
C LEU A 125 -36.87 -27.17 -4.05
N CYS A 126 -36.56 -28.05 -5.00
CA CYS A 126 -37.59 -28.70 -5.81
C CYS A 126 -37.99 -30.00 -5.11
N GLU A 127 -39.15 -29.97 -4.46
CA GLU A 127 -39.75 -31.13 -3.84
C GLU A 127 -40.59 -31.88 -4.89
N HIS A 128 -40.23 -33.12 -5.18
CA HIS A 128 -40.91 -33.90 -6.22
C HIS A 128 -41.94 -34.89 -5.68
N ARG A 129 -42.03 -35.06 -4.36
CA ARG A 129 -43.00 -35.94 -3.69
C ARG A 129 -44.22 -35.16 -3.22
N ASP A 130 -45.40 -35.78 -3.25
CA ASP A 130 -46.64 -35.16 -2.74
C ASP A 130 -46.63 -35.03 -1.21
N HIS A 131 -46.09 -36.04 -0.54
CA HIS A 131 -46.02 -36.15 0.91
C HIS A 131 -44.58 -36.36 1.36
N ALA A 132 -43.79 -35.29 1.31
CA ALA A 132 -42.39 -35.33 1.69
C ALA A 132 -42.18 -35.20 3.21
N SER A 133 -41.12 -35.84 3.70
CA SER A 133 -40.55 -35.54 5.01
C SER A 133 -39.63 -34.29 4.93
N PRO A 134 -39.29 -33.67 6.07
CA PRO A 134 -38.32 -32.59 6.10
C PRO A 134 -36.99 -32.97 5.40
N ARG A 135 -36.39 -32.03 4.68
CA ARG A 135 -35.15 -32.25 3.92
C ARG A 135 -33.93 -31.76 4.69
N LYS A 136 -32.80 -32.44 4.54
CA LYS A 136 -31.52 -32.04 5.12
C LYS A 136 -30.56 -31.57 4.05
N ILE A 137 -29.98 -30.39 4.24
CA ILE A 137 -28.95 -29.84 3.37
C ILE A 137 -27.68 -29.67 4.20
N VAL A 138 -26.61 -30.34 3.80
CA VAL A 138 -25.27 -30.15 4.36
C VAL A 138 -24.61 -28.99 3.63
N ILE A 139 -24.26 -27.95 4.37
CA ILE A 139 -23.62 -26.75 3.85
C ILE A 139 -22.18 -26.78 4.32
N THR A 140 -21.23 -26.79 3.38
CA THR A 140 -19.79 -26.75 3.64
C THR A 140 -19.24 -25.44 3.09
N ILE A 141 -18.70 -24.61 3.95
CA ILE A 141 -18.10 -23.32 3.61
C ILE A 141 -16.59 -23.45 3.71
N ASN A 142 -15.85 -22.99 2.69
CA ASN A 142 -14.39 -22.97 2.71
C ASN A 142 -13.81 -21.68 2.12
N GLY A 143 -12.73 -21.19 2.72
CA GLY A 143 -12.02 -19.98 2.28
C GLY A 143 -11.25 -19.35 3.44
N GLY A 144 -10.32 -18.45 3.17
CA GLY A 144 -9.58 -17.77 4.22
C GLY A 144 -8.81 -16.58 3.65
N PRO A 145 -8.63 -15.51 4.43
CA PRO A 145 -7.71 -14.46 4.03
C PRO A 145 -6.28 -15.01 3.92
N PRO A 146 -5.47 -14.48 3.00
CA PRO A 146 -4.04 -14.78 2.97
C PRO A 146 -3.38 -14.53 4.33
N GLN A 147 -2.49 -15.42 4.73
CA GLN A 147 -1.80 -15.35 6.02
C GLN A 147 -0.75 -14.24 6.04
N VAL A 148 -0.68 -13.52 7.15
CA VAL A 148 0.42 -12.61 7.44
C VAL A 148 1.45 -13.34 8.29
N ILE A 149 2.67 -13.47 7.76
CA ILE A 149 3.77 -14.15 8.44
C ILE A 149 4.84 -13.10 8.78
N ALA A 150 5.06 -12.88 10.07
CA ALA A 150 5.99 -11.91 10.62
C ALA A 150 7.40 -12.52 10.71
N ARG A 151 8.32 -12.05 9.85
CA ARG A 151 9.69 -12.58 9.79
C ARG A 151 10.51 -12.12 11.00
N GLY A 152 10.71 -13.01 11.97
CA GLY A 152 11.36 -12.66 13.24
C GLY A 152 10.56 -11.62 14.03
N GLY A 153 9.24 -11.62 13.92
CA GLY A 153 8.36 -10.58 14.45
C GLY A 153 8.28 -9.34 13.55
N PHE A 154 8.17 -8.15 14.13
CA PHE A 154 8.21 -6.88 13.40
C PHE A 154 9.67 -6.41 13.22
N SER A 155 10.42 -7.15 12.41
CA SER A 155 11.85 -6.90 12.14
C SER A 155 12.12 -5.63 11.31
N GLY A 156 11.08 -5.07 10.66
CA GLY A 156 11.11 -3.76 10.00
C GLY A 156 11.31 -2.58 10.95
N LEU A 157 11.08 -2.79 12.26
CA LEU A 157 11.15 -1.74 13.27
C LEU A 157 12.13 -2.07 14.40
N PHE A 158 12.14 -3.32 14.87
CA PHE A 158 13.02 -3.79 15.94
C PHE A 158 14.06 -4.77 15.39
N PRO A 159 15.20 -4.98 16.09
CA PRO A 159 16.12 -6.06 15.74
C PRO A 159 15.38 -7.41 15.64
N ASP A 160 15.73 -8.20 14.62
CA ASP A 160 14.99 -9.42 14.29
C ASP A 160 15.00 -10.43 15.44
N SER A 161 13.89 -11.13 15.63
CA SER A 161 13.74 -12.15 16.68
C SER A 161 13.96 -11.66 18.12
N SER A 162 13.85 -10.35 18.34
CA SER A 162 13.82 -9.75 19.67
C SER A 162 12.45 -9.90 20.33
N GLN A 163 12.41 -9.73 21.66
CA GLN A 163 11.15 -9.65 22.41
C GLN A 163 10.21 -8.60 21.83
N PHE A 164 10.72 -7.39 21.61
CA PHE A 164 9.91 -6.28 21.08
C PHE A 164 9.36 -6.60 19.69
N ALA A 165 10.16 -7.21 18.82
CA ALA A 165 9.69 -7.60 17.49
C ALA A 165 8.49 -8.56 17.57
N TYR A 166 8.57 -9.62 18.39
CA TYR A 166 7.49 -10.61 18.50
C TYR A 166 6.25 -10.05 19.22
N GLN A 167 6.43 -9.39 20.36
CA GLN A 167 5.31 -8.83 21.13
C GLN A 167 4.58 -7.72 20.37
N PHE A 168 5.31 -6.88 19.64
CA PHE A 168 4.70 -5.84 18.82
C PHE A 168 3.94 -6.44 17.63
N ALA A 169 4.47 -7.50 17.00
CA ALA A 169 3.73 -8.20 15.94
C ALA A 169 2.39 -8.77 16.46
N LEU A 170 2.36 -9.40 17.64
CA LEU A 170 1.14 -9.96 18.22
C LEU A 170 0.09 -8.90 18.62
N THR A 171 0.51 -7.68 18.94
CA THR A 171 -0.39 -6.63 19.43
C THR A 171 -0.85 -5.68 18.33
N ALA A 172 -0.02 -5.47 17.30
CA ALA A 172 -0.27 -4.49 16.25
C ALA A 172 -0.78 -5.09 14.94
N CYS A 173 -0.75 -6.42 14.75
CA CYS A 173 -1.14 -7.10 13.50
C CYS A 173 -2.51 -7.78 13.60
N LEU A 174 -2.90 -8.50 12.54
CA LEU A 174 -4.06 -9.38 12.56
C LEU A 174 -4.01 -10.39 13.73
N PRO A 175 -5.14 -10.72 14.38
CA PRO A 175 -5.17 -11.66 15.50
C PRO A 175 -4.66 -13.07 15.19
N ASP A 176 -4.60 -13.46 13.92
CA ASP A 176 -4.09 -14.75 13.45
C ASP A 176 -2.68 -14.69 12.85
N VAL A 177 -1.94 -13.58 13.06
CA VAL A 177 -0.57 -13.39 12.58
C VAL A 177 0.34 -14.56 12.96
N VAL A 178 1.11 -15.05 11.99
CA VAL A 178 2.04 -16.16 12.19
C VAL A 178 3.40 -15.60 12.56
N LEU A 179 3.99 -16.05 13.67
CA LEU A 179 5.36 -15.70 14.02
C LEU A 179 6.34 -16.68 13.37
N LEU A 180 7.25 -16.18 12.53
CA LEU A 180 8.31 -16.99 11.95
C LEU A 180 9.59 -16.92 12.78
N CYS A 181 10.11 -18.09 13.13
CA CYS A 181 11.39 -18.31 13.79
C CYS A 181 12.33 -19.03 12.81
N ASP A 182 13.44 -18.39 12.43
CA ASP A 182 14.54 -19.05 11.71
C ASP A 182 15.42 -19.78 12.74
N LEU A 183 15.44 -21.11 12.72
CA LEU A 183 16.09 -21.92 13.76
C LEU A 183 17.62 -21.88 13.64
N GLN A 184 18.25 -21.54 14.76
CA GLN A 184 19.67 -21.71 15.05
C GLN A 184 19.84 -22.64 16.25
N LEU A 185 20.91 -23.43 16.30
CA LEU A 185 21.20 -24.32 17.44
C LEU A 185 22.51 -23.92 18.11
N SER A 186 22.48 -23.79 19.44
CA SER A 186 23.68 -23.68 20.26
C SER A 186 24.44 -25.01 20.36
N SER A 187 25.69 -24.97 20.80
CA SER A 187 26.55 -26.14 21.03
C SER A 187 25.95 -27.17 22.00
N ASP A 188 25.10 -26.73 22.93
CA ASP A 188 24.38 -27.53 23.93
C ASP A 188 22.93 -27.86 23.53
N ARG A 189 22.58 -27.68 22.24
CA ARG A 189 21.31 -28.07 21.60
C ARG A 189 20.07 -27.25 21.98
N ILE A 190 20.26 -25.99 22.38
CA ILE A 190 19.13 -25.06 22.59
C ILE A 190 18.82 -24.33 21.28
N GLY A 191 17.53 -24.24 20.94
CA GLY A 191 17.05 -23.57 19.73
C GLY A 191 16.81 -22.08 19.94
N PHE A 192 17.48 -21.26 19.13
CA PHE A 192 17.28 -19.81 19.06
C PHE A 192 16.61 -19.41 17.75
N CYS A 193 15.80 -18.36 17.81
CA CYS A 193 15.25 -17.72 16.63
C CYS A 193 16.22 -16.64 16.16
N LYS A 194 16.80 -16.82 14.98
CA LYS A 194 17.66 -15.82 14.35
C LYS A 194 17.80 -16.05 12.85
N THR A 195 17.56 -14.99 12.07
CA THR A 195 17.76 -15.03 10.62
C THR A 195 19.26 -15.04 10.30
N GLY A 196 19.64 -15.82 9.29
CA GLY A 196 21.01 -15.88 8.76
C GLY A 196 21.85 -16.94 9.45
N LEU A 197 22.92 -17.38 8.78
CA LEU A 197 23.81 -18.40 9.32
C LEU A 197 24.82 -17.82 10.33
N THR A 198 25.36 -16.64 10.01
CA THR A 198 26.33 -15.96 10.87
C THR A 198 25.64 -14.91 11.74
N LEU A 199 26.13 -14.74 12.96
CA LEU A 199 25.55 -13.88 13.98
C LEU A 199 26.07 -12.43 13.91
N ASP A 200 27.26 -12.21 13.34
CA ASP A 200 28.01 -10.95 13.39
C ASP A 200 27.35 -9.77 12.68
N ASN A 201 26.52 -10.03 11.66
CA ASN A 201 25.86 -8.94 10.94
C ASN A 201 24.74 -8.28 11.76
N SER A 202 24.16 -8.99 12.73
CA SER A 202 22.91 -8.57 13.41
C SER A 202 22.94 -8.81 14.91
N THR A 203 24.14 -9.02 15.45
CA THR A 203 24.39 -9.12 16.89
C THR A 203 25.73 -8.48 17.26
N THR A 204 25.94 -8.25 18.55
CA THR A 204 27.21 -7.74 19.11
C THR A 204 28.29 -8.81 19.26
N VAL A 205 28.10 -10.02 18.72
CA VAL A 205 28.99 -11.18 18.94
C VAL A 205 30.45 -10.92 18.58
N SER A 206 30.71 -10.15 17.51
CA SER A 206 32.07 -9.86 17.05
C SER A 206 32.83 -8.95 18.02
N GLU A 207 32.11 -8.07 18.74
CA GLU A 207 32.68 -7.19 19.76
C GLU A 207 32.92 -7.95 21.07
N ILE A 208 32.00 -8.84 21.44
CA ILE A 208 32.03 -9.58 22.70
C ILE A 208 32.99 -10.77 22.63
N PHE A 209 33.04 -11.47 21.51
CA PHE A 209 33.87 -12.65 21.28
C PHE A 209 34.76 -12.53 20.02
N PRO A 210 35.64 -11.51 19.93
CA PRO A 210 36.40 -11.19 18.71
C PRO A 210 37.37 -12.28 18.25
N LYS A 211 37.62 -13.30 19.07
CA LYS A 211 38.56 -14.40 18.78
C LYS A 211 37.85 -15.74 18.50
N MET A 212 36.53 -15.73 18.47
CA MET A 212 35.71 -16.93 18.23
C MET A 212 35.13 -17.00 16.82
N GLU A 213 35.63 -16.18 15.89
CA GLU A 213 35.34 -16.36 14.48
C GLU A 213 35.82 -17.73 13.97
N ARG A 214 35.05 -18.31 13.06
CA ARG A 214 35.32 -19.58 12.41
C ARG A 214 35.11 -19.45 10.91
N THR A 215 35.69 -20.40 10.19
CA THR A 215 35.39 -20.61 8.78
C THR A 215 34.87 -22.02 8.61
N TYR A 216 33.66 -22.14 8.10
CA TYR A 216 33.04 -23.40 7.74
C TYR A 216 32.82 -23.48 6.24
N LYS A 217 32.81 -24.71 5.70
CA LYS A 217 32.43 -24.95 4.32
C LYS A 217 30.94 -25.20 4.22
N LEU A 218 30.23 -24.34 3.50
CA LEU A 218 28.81 -24.50 3.21
C LEU A 218 28.61 -24.60 1.70
N HIS A 219 28.10 -25.75 1.24
CA HIS A 219 27.89 -26.03 -0.18
C HIS A 219 29.14 -25.82 -1.07
N GLY A 220 30.33 -26.01 -0.50
CA GLY A 220 31.61 -25.85 -1.19
C GLY A 220 32.24 -24.45 -1.06
N GLU A 221 31.50 -23.47 -0.54
CA GLU A 221 32.00 -22.11 -0.30
C GLU A 221 32.48 -21.95 1.15
N ASP A 222 33.57 -21.21 1.34
CA ASP A 222 34.07 -20.86 2.67
C ASP A 222 33.21 -19.71 3.23
N VAL A 223 32.48 -19.98 4.30
CA VAL A 223 31.71 -18.98 5.05
C VAL A 223 32.47 -18.65 6.33
N HIS A 224 32.85 -17.39 6.47
CA HIS A 224 33.58 -16.89 7.64
C HIS A 224 32.66 -16.03 8.50
N GLY A 225 32.72 -16.21 9.82
CA GLY A 225 31.95 -15.43 10.78
C GLY A 225 31.77 -16.12 12.12
N TRP A 226 30.70 -15.76 12.84
CA TRP A 226 30.35 -16.31 14.15
C TRP A 226 29.11 -17.17 14.02
N PHE A 227 29.19 -18.45 14.40
CA PHE A 227 28.11 -19.40 14.22
C PHE A 227 27.50 -19.77 15.57
N SER A 228 26.17 -19.88 15.62
CA SER A 228 25.43 -20.23 16.84
C SER A 228 25.95 -21.50 17.51
N LEU A 229 26.33 -22.50 16.73
CA LEU A 229 26.84 -23.79 17.22
C LEU A 229 28.19 -23.74 17.93
N ASP A 230 28.92 -22.63 17.85
CA ASP A 230 30.21 -22.44 18.52
C ASP A 230 30.07 -21.92 19.96
N PHE A 231 28.84 -21.60 20.39
CA PHE A 231 28.54 -21.00 21.69
C PHE A 231 27.58 -21.87 22.48
N THR A 232 27.66 -21.85 23.81
CA THR A 232 26.60 -22.40 24.67
C THR A 232 25.38 -21.48 24.67
N ALA A 233 24.22 -22.01 25.03
CA ALA A 233 23.00 -21.21 25.14
C ALA A 233 23.17 -20.04 26.13
N ASP A 234 23.88 -20.27 27.24
CA ASP A 234 24.18 -19.23 28.22
C ASP A 234 25.04 -18.10 27.63
N GLN A 235 26.06 -18.42 26.83
CA GLN A 235 26.88 -17.41 26.16
C GLN A 235 26.03 -16.59 25.17
N LEU A 236 25.16 -17.23 24.40
CA LEU A 236 24.28 -16.54 23.46
C LEU A 236 23.25 -15.65 24.19
N ALA A 237 22.64 -16.14 25.26
CA ALA A 237 21.54 -15.45 25.95
C ALA A 237 22.01 -14.33 26.88
N GLN A 238 23.18 -14.46 27.52
CA GLN A 238 23.63 -13.52 28.56
C GLN A 238 24.62 -12.46 28.05
N ASN A 239 25.39 -12.76 27.00
CA ASN A 239 26.50 -11.90 26.56
C ASN A 239 26.24 -11.20 25.24
N ILE A 240 25.41 -11.77 24.37
CA ILE A 240 25.17 -11.28 23.01
C ILE A 240 23.84 -10.56 22.94
N THR A 241 23.86 -9.38 22.34
CA THR A 241 22.67 -8.55 22.10
C THR A 241 22.46 -8.35 20.61
N LEU A 242 21.21 -8.12 20.23
CA LEU A 242 20.78 -7.90 18.86
C LEU A 242 21.06 -6.46 18.42
N ILE A 243 21.39 -6.29 17.13
CA ILE A 243 21.53 -5.00 16.48
C ILE A 243 20.82 -5.01 15.13
N GLN A 244 20.43 -3.84 14.65
CA GLN A 244 19.84 -3.65 13.33
C GLN A 244 20.94 -3.59 12.26
N ASN A 245 20.77 -4.36 11.20
CA ASN A 245 21.75 -4.47 10.11
C ASN A 245 21.30 -3.76 8.82
N ILE A 246 20.14 -3.12 8.86
CA ILE A 246 19.55 -2.40 7.73
C ILE A 246 19.54 -0.90 8.06
N PHE A 247 20.25 -0.11 7.26
CA PHE A 247 20.47 1.32 7.51
C PHE A 247 19.18 2.16 7.56
N SER A 248 18.14 1.77 6.83
CA SER A 248 16.83 2.44 6.84
C SER A 248 16.01 2.20 8.11
N ARG A 249 16.46 1.32 9.03
CA ARG A 249 15.75 0.94 10.24
C ARG A 249 16.38 1.55 11.49
N PRO A 250 15.64 1.67 12.60
CA PRO A 250 16.15 2.35 13.79
C PRO A 250 17.25 1.55 14.49
N SER A 251 18.44 2.14 14.61
CA SER A 251 19.52 1.63 15.48
C SER A 251 19.32 1.97 16.97
N THR A 252 18.28 2.74 17.31
CA THR A 252 17.96 3.16 18.68
C THR A 252 17.69 1.98 19.63
N PHE A 253 17.33 0.81 19.09
CA PHE A 253 17.07 -0.40 19.86
C PHE A 253 18.27 -1.36 19.88
N ASP A 254 19.38 -1.00 19.25
CA ASP A 254 20.58 -1.83 19.18
C ASP A 254 21.20 -2.04 20.56
N GLY A 255 21.69 -3.25 20.81
CA GLY A 255 22.35 -3.60 22.05
C GLY A 255 21.43 -3.73 23.27
N SER A 256 20.12 -3.53 23.10
CA SER A 256 19.15 -3.48 24.22
C SER A 256 18.38 -4.79 24.44
N GLN A 257 18.36 -5.68 23.44
CA GLN A 257 17.57 -6.91 23.44
C GLN A 257 18.46 -8.11 23.13
N ARG A 258 18.12 -9.27 23.66
CA ARG A 258 18.77 -10.55 23.33
C ARG A 258 17.94 -11.34 22.31
N MET A 259 18.57 -12.33 21.70
CA MET A 259 17.87 -13.34 20.88
C MET A 259 16.90 -14.14 21.76
N TYR A 260 15.70 -14.37 21.24
CA TYR A 260 14.74 -15.28 21.85
C TYR A 260 15.03 -16.74 21.51
N THR A 261 14.84 -17.63 22.49
CA THR A 261 14.75 -19.07 22.22
C THR A 261 13.38 -19.40 21.59
N LEU A 262 13.27 -20.56 20.94
CA LEU A 262 11.97 -21.01 20.45
C LEU A 262 10.97 -21.21 21.59
N ASP A 263 11.41 -21.73 22.74
CA ASP A 263 10.56 -21.92 23.92
C ASP A 263 9.98 -20.59 24.42
N GLU A 264 10.77 -19.52 24.41
CA GLU A 264 10.30 -18.18 24.77
C GLU A 264 9.27 -17.63 23.78
N VAL A 265 9.41 -17.94 22.47
CA VAL A 265 8.38 -17.61 21.47
C VAL A 265 7.10 -18.40 21.73
N VAL A 266 7.19 -19.66 22.15
CA VAL A 266 6.04 -20.49 22.53
C VAL A 266 5.33 -19.91 23.76
N GLU A 267 6.09 -19.41 24.75
CA GLU A 267 5.56 -18.77 25.96
C GLU A 267 4.81 -17.46 25.69
N LEU A 268 4.99 -16.83 24.53
CA LEU A 268 4.15 -15.70 24.09
C LEU A 268 2.72 -16.12 23.69
N HIS A 269 2.44 -17.43 23.62
CA HIS A 269 1.17 -18.00 23.19
C HIS A 269 0.65 -17.44 21.84
N PRO A 270 1.50 -17.37 20.79
CA PRO A 270 1.06 -16.88 19.49
C PRO A 270 0.00 -17.80 18.88
N PRO A 271 -0.89 -17.29 18.01
CA PRO A 271 -1.93 -18.11 17.40
C PRO A 271 -1.35 -19.23 16.53
N GLN A 272 -0.23 -18.98 15.85
CA GLN A 272 0.48 -19.91 14.99
C GLN A 272 1.99 -19.64 15.02
N ILE A 273 2.80 -20.69 15.07
CA ILE A 273 4.27 -20.63 14.96
C ILE A 273 4.71 -21.30 13.66
N TRP A 274 5.60 -20.61 12.95
CA TRP A 274 6.27 -21.10 11.76
C TRP A 274 7.77 -21.26 12.05
N LEU A 275 8.26 -22.50 12.09
CA LEU A 275 9.67 -22.78 12.27
C LEU A 275 10.33 -22.99 10.91
N ASN A 276 11.35 -22.19 10.57
CA ASN A 276 12.15 -22.41 9.38
C ASN A 276 13.50 -23.02 9.73
N VAL A 277 13.83 -24.16 9.12
CA VAL A 277 15.11 -24.86 9.30
C VAL A 277 15.88 -24.74 7.99
N GLN A 278 16.75 -23.73 7.90
CA GLN A 278 17.46 -23.42 6.65
C GLN A 278 18.74 -24.24 6.43
N TYR A 279 19.41 -24.67 7.51
CA TYR A 279 20.77 -25.21 7.47
C TYR A 279 20.90 -26.56 8.19
N ASN A 280 19.92 -27.45 8.02
CA ASN A 280 19.88 -28.72 8.74
C ASN A 280 21.12 -29.59 8.45
N SER A 281 21.53 -29.69 7.19
CA SER A 281 22.74 -30.43 6.79
C SER A 281 23.99 -29.94 7.52
N PHE A 282 24.18 -28.62 7.61
CA PHE A 282 25.28 -28.00 8.33
C PHE A 282 25.26 -28.35 9.83
N PHE A 283 24.11 -28.28 10.50
CA PHE A 283 24.01 -28.68 11.91
C PHE A 283 24.31 -30.18 12.10
N LEU A 284 23.81 -31.04 11.21
CA LEU A 284 24.04 -32.48 11.27
C LEU A 284 25.52 -32.85 11.14
N GLU A 285 26.27 -32.18 10.25
CA GLU A 285 27.72 -32.33 10.12
C GLU A 285 28.47 -32.03 11.42
N HIS A 286 27.89 -31.16 12.26
CA HIS A 286 28.40 -30.76 13.56
C HIS A 286 27.73 -31.48 14.74
N LYS A 287 27.07 -32.62 14.47
CA LYS A 287 26.42 -33.48 15.47
C LYS A 287 25.25 -32.82 16.21
N LEU A 288 24.62 -31.81 15.59
CA LEU A 288 23.40 -31.17 16.07
C LEU A 288 22.23 -31.56 15.15
N SER A 289 21.19 -32.17 15.70
CA SER A 289 20.05 -32.66 14.92
C SER A 289 18.86 -31.72 15.10
N SER A 290 18.57 -30.90 14.08
CA SER A 290 17.36 -30.06 14.07
C SER A 290 16.09 -30.91 14.08
N GLU A 291 16.14 -32.12 13.49
CA GLU A 291 15.03 -33.05 13.49
C GLU A 291 14.73 -33.60 14.90
N ASP A 292 15.75 -34.04 15.64
CA ASP A 292 15.55 -34.52 17.02
C ASP A 292 15.07 -33.40 17.93
N TYR A 293 15.64 -32.20 17.79
CA TYR A 293 15.18 -31.01 18.51
C TYR A 293 13.68 -30.76 18.29
N ILE A 294 13.20 -30.82 17.04
CA ILE A 294 11.77 -30.64 16.71
C ILE A 294 10.89 -31.75 17.30
N LEU A 295 11.36 -33.00 17.28
CA LEU A 295 10.59 -34.15 17.79
C LEU A 295 10.49 -34.18 19.31
N GLU A 296 11.40 -33.50 20.00
CA GLU A 296 11.38 -33.31 21.46
C GLU A 296 10.39 -32.22 21.91
N LEU A 297 9.97 -31.33 21.00
CA LEU A 297 8.96 -30.31 21.30
C LEU A 297 7.60 -30.93 21.62
N PRO A 298 6.76 -30.27 22.46
CA PRO A 298 5.40 -30.72 22.69
C PRO A 298 4.62 -30.85 21.38
N LYS A 299 3.74 -31.86 21.30
CA LYS A 299 2.90 -32.05 20.11
C LYS A 299 2.05 -30.83 19.82
N ASP A 300 1.86 -30.54 18.53
CA ASP A 300 1.06 -29.42 18.03
C ASP A 300 1.60 -28.03 18.40
N THR A 301 2.83 -27.90 18.92
CA THR A 301 3.50 -26.62 19.15
C THR A 301 3.67 -25.82 17.86
N LEU A 302 4.06 -26.49 16.78
CA LEU A 302 4.39 -25.86 15.50
C LEU A 302 3.25 -26.04 14.50
N SER A 303 2.78 -24.94 13.93
CA SER A 303 1.78 -24.95 12.86
C SER A 303 2.43 -25.24 11.51
N TYR A 304 3.62 -24.70 11.28
CA TYR A 304 4.37 -24.85 10.03
C TYR A 304 5.83 -25.16 10.31
N ILE A 305 6.41 -26.02 9.48
CA ILE A 305 7.86 -26.22 9.40
C ILE A 305 8.27 -26.04 7.95
N SER A 306 9.20 -25.13 7.70
CA SER A 306 9.79 -24.95 6.37
C SER A 306 11.26 -25.29 6.33
N SER A 307 11.72 -25.75 5.17
CA SER A 307 13.14 -25.94 4.90
C SER A 307 13.41 -25.88 3.41
N PRO A 308 14.59 -25.40 2.98
CA PRO A 308 15.03 -25.52 1.61
C PRO A 308 15.68 -26.89 1.31
N GLU A 309 15.90 -27.75 2.30
CA GLU A 309 16.50 -29.08 2.12
C GLU A 309 15.42 -30.17 1.91
N VAL A 310 15.44 -30.83 0.76
CA VAL A 310 14.40 -31.81 0.37
C VAL A 310 14.41 -33.04 1.27
N GLU A 311 15.59 -33.61 1.52
CA GLU A 311 15.71 -34.84 2.33
C GLU A 311 15.35 -34.60 3.81
N PHE A 312 15.59 -33.40 4.33
CA PHE A 312 15.14 -33.03 5.68
C PHE A 312 13.61 -33.09 5.79
N LEU A 313 12.88 -32.45 4.87
CA LEU A 313 11.41 -32.46 4.89
C LEU A 313 10.83 -33.86 4.72
N LYS A 314 11.40 -34.69 3.82
CA LYS A 314 10.96 -36.08 3.64
C LYS A 314 11.18 -36.91 4.91
N SER A 315 12.35 -36.81 5.54
CA SER A 315 12.65 -37.53 6.78
C SER A 315 11.67 -37.14 7.88
N LEU A 316 11.54 -35.83 8.13
CA LEU A 316 10.71 -35.29 9.19
C LEU A 316 9.22 -35.62 8.97
N GLY A 317 8.72 -35.52 7.73
CA GLY A 317 7.34 -35.88 7.38
C GLY A 317 7.02 -37.35 7.66
N GLY A 318 7.99 -38.24 7.48
CA GLY A 318 7.88 -39.65 7.88
C GLY A 318 7.64 -39.84 9.38
N LYS A 319 8.22 -38.97 10.21
CA LYS A 319 8.16 -39.03 11.69
C LYS A 319 6.96 -38.25 12.26
N LEU A 320 6.51 -37.20 11.57
CA LEU A 320 5.39 -36.33 11.99
C LEU A 320 3.99 -36.78 11.54
N LYS A 321 3.80 -38.00 11.01
CA LYS A 321 2.53 -38.49 10.40
C LYS A 321 1.23 -38.32 11.22
N LYS A 322 1.29 -37.98 12.51
CA LYS A 322 0.14 -37.74 13.38
C LYS A 322 0.01 -36.30 13.88
N ALA A 323 0.95 -35.41 13.55
CA ALA A 323 0.94 -34.01 13.94
C ALA A 323 0.11 -33.18 12.97
N LYS A 324 -0.46 -32.06 13.44
CA LYS A 324 -1.20 -31.10 12.57
C LYS A 324 -0.28 -30.14 11.80
N THR A 325 1.03 -30.28 11.95
CA THR A 325 2.05 -29.41 11.36
C THR A 325 2.14 -29.57 9.84
N LYS A 326 2.16 -28.45 9.13
CA LYS A 326 2.36 -28.42 7.67
C LYS A 326 3.83 -28.29 7.31
N LEU A 327 4.29 -29.14 6.40
CA LEU A 327 5.64 -29.05 5.83
C LEU A 327 5.64 -28.15 4.59
N ILE A 328 6.52 -27.16 4.56
CA ILE A 328 6.58 -26.16 3.48
C ILE A 328 7.97 -26.18 2.85
N PHE A 329 8.04 -26.41 1.54
CA PHE A 329 9.32 -26.36 0.84
C PHE A 329 9.71 -24.91 0.54
N ARG A 330 10.86 -24.46 1.04
CA ARG A 330 11.33 -23.09 0.87
C ARG A 330 12.27 -23.00 -0.33
N PHE A 331 11.93 -22.18 -1.30
CA PHE A 331 12.80 -21.86 -2.42
C PHE A 331 13.78 -20.76 -2.03
N LEU A 332 15.04 -20.92 -2.43
CA LEU A 332 16.05 -19.86 -2.38
C LEU A 332 16.16 -19.20 -3.76
N ASN A 333 17.28 -18.56 -4.08
CA ASN A 333 17.52 -18.00 -5.41
C ASN A 333 17.55 -19.10 -6.48
N GLU A 334 17.07 -18.80 -7.69
CA GLU A 334 16.86 -19.78 -8.78
C GLU A 334 18.14 -20.53 -9.18
N ASN A 335 19.29 -19.89 -9.00
CA ASN A 335 20.61 -20.41 -9.39
C ASN A 335 21.30 -21.18 -8.27
N ILE A 336 20.75 -21.21 -7.06
CA ILE A 336 21.32 -21.96 -5.94
C ILE A 336 20.94 -23.43 -6.11
N GLU A 337 21.91 -24.33 -5.91
CA GLU A 337 21.68 -25.77 -5.90
C GLU A 337 21.10 -26.23 -4.56
N GLU A 338 20.09 -27.09 -4.62
CA GLU A 338 19.60 -27.79 -3.44
C GLU A 338 20.54 -28.96 -3.10
N PRO A 339 20.97 -29.12 -1.83
CA PRO A 339 22.11 -29.97 -1.50
C PRO A 339 21.92 -31.45 -1.80
N SER A 340 20.70 -31.97 -1.72
CA SER A 340 20.41 -33.40 -1.81
C SER A 340 20.12 -33.89 -3.24
N THR A 341 19.41 -33.07 -4.01
CA THR A 341 19.01 -33.36 -5.40
C THR A 341 20.06 -32.91 -6.41
N LYS A 342 20.95 -31.98 -6.04
CA LYS A 342 21.93 -31.34 -6.93
C LYS A 342 21.28 -30.63 -8.13
N LYS A 343 20.00 -30.28 -8.01
CA LYS A 343 19.28 -29.45 -8.98
C LYS A 343 19.18 -28.03 -8.44
N THR A 344 19.09 -27.05 -9.32
CA THR A 344 18.83 -25.68 -8.86
C THR A 344 17.39 -25.50 -8.40
N TYR A 345 17.12 -24.51 -7.53
CA TYR A 345 15.74 -24.20 -7.13
C TYR A 345 14.86 -23.83 -8.34
N GLY A 346 15.41 -23.19 -9.38
CA GLY A 346 14.69 -22.91 -10.62
C GLY A 346 14.34 -24.18 -11.43
N GLU A 347 15.17 -25.22 -11.35
CA GLU A 347 14.85 -26.53 -11.95
C GLU A 347 13.80 -27.29 -11.14
N LEU A 348 13.90 -27.26 -9.80
CA LEU A 348 12.94 -27.90 -8.91
C LEU A 348 11.54 -27.29 -9.04
N LEU A 349 11.44 -25.98 -9.30
CA LEU A 349 10.17 -25.28 -9.50
C LEU A 349 9.34 -25.87 -10.65
N LYS A 350 10.00 -26.47 -11.65
CA LYS A 350 9.34 -27.07 -12.82
C LYS A 350 8.66 -28.41 -12.51
N ASP A 351 8.91 -28.99 -11.33
CA ASP A 351 8.36 -30.28 -10.89
C ASP A 351 7.61 -30.14 -9.55
N LEU A 352 6.58 -29.29 -9.54
CA LEU A 352 5.69 -29.10 -8.39
C LEU A 352 5.01 -30.40 -7.95
N LYS A 353 4.83 -31.37 -8.87
CA LYS A 353 4.23 -32.66 -8.57
C LYS A 353 5.12 -33.48 -7.63
N ALA A 354 6.44 -33.52 -7.87
CA ALA A 354 7.36 -34.16 -6.95
C ALA A 354 7.39 -33.47 -5.58
N ILE A 355 7.30 -32.14 -5.55
CA ILE A 355 7.25 -31.36 -4.30
C ILE A 355 6.00 -31.72 -3.48
N LYS A 356 4.86 -31.89 -4.13
CA LYS A 356 3.59 -32.25 -3.47
C LYS A 356 3.64 -33.58 -2.71
N GLU A 357 4.57 -34.48 -3.05
CA GLU A 357 4.72 -35.76 -2.35
C GLU A 357 5.23 -35.61 -0.90
N PHE A 358 5.92 -34.51 -0.59
CA PHE A 358 6.52 -34.30 0.74
C PHE A 358 6.17 -32.95 1.39
N ALA A 359 5.58 -32.02 0.66
CA ALA A 359 5.19 -30.71 1.18
C ALA A 359 3.70 -30.41 0.98
N ALA A 360 3.13 -29.69 1.95
CA ALA A 360 1.77 -29.14 1.89
C ALA A 360 1.72 -27.82 1.11
N GLY A 361 2.85 -27.13 0.98
CA GLY A 361 2.95 -25.87 0.25
C GLY A 361 4.40 -25.47 -0.02
N ILE A 362 4.58 -24.32 -0.67
CA ILE A 362 5.86 -23.75 -1.04
C ILE A 362 5.98 -22.31 -0.51
N LEU A 363 7.18 -21.93 -0.07
CA LEU A 363 7.55 -20.55 0.27
C LEU A 363 8.55 -20.06 -0.76
N VAL A 364 8.17 -19.07 -1.57
CA VAL A 364 8.96 -18.60 -2.71
C VAL A 364 9.28 -17.11 -2.60
N PRO A 365 10.43 -16.64 -3.09
CA PRO A 365 10.64 -15.20 -3.31
C PRO A 365 9.57 -14.63 -4.24
N LYS A 366 9.05 -13.44 -3.97
CA LYS A 366 7.98 -12.82 -4.78
C LYS A 366 8.34 -12.71 -6.27
N THR A 367 9.63 -12.64 -6.60
CA THR A 367 10.16 -12.61 -7.98
C THR A 367 9.90 -13.88 -8.79
N TYR A 368 9.69 -15.03 -8.15
CA TYR A 368 9.27 -16.28 -8.83
C TYR A 368 7.84 -16.20 -9.37
N ILE A 369 7.00 -15.40 -8.71
CA ILE A 369 5.60 -15.22 -9.06
C ILE A 369 5.48 -14.07 -10.06
N TRP A 370 6.16 -12.96 -9.80
CA TRP A 370 6.20 -11.81 -10.70
C TRP A 370 7.57 -11.16 -10.66
N SER A 371 8.32 -11.29 -11.75
CA SER A 371 9.66 -10.72 -11.86
C SER A 371 9.62 -9.20 -12.00
N VAL A 372 10.65 -8.55 -11.45
CA VAL A 372 10.96 -7.15 -11.69
C VAL A 372 12.13 -7.10 -12.66
N GLU A 373 11.95 -6.41 -13.77
CA GLU A 373 12.95 -6.25 -14.82
C GLU A 373 14.09 -5.32 -14.37
N LYS A 374 15.20 -5.30 -15.11
CA LYS A 374 16.39 -4.50 -14.77
C LYS A 374 16.11 -2.99 -14.67
N ASP A 375 15.06 -2.52 -15.34
CA ASP A 375 14.61 -1.13 -15.32
C ASP A 375 13.63 -0.82 -14.17
N GLN A 376 13.46 -1.76 -13.22
CA GLN A 376 12.61 -1.66 -12.03
C GLN A 376 11.10 -1.66 -12.30
N TYR A 377 10.66 -2.09 -13.49
CA TYR A 377 9.25 -2.33 -13.77
C TYR A 377 8.90 -3.82 -13.62
N LEU A 378 7.65 -4.09 -13.29
CA LEU A 378 7.12 -5.45 -13.34
C LEU A 378 7.17 -5.98 -14.77
N ALA A 379 7.49 -7.26 -14.91
CA ALA A 379 7.33 -7.96 -16.19
C ALA A 379 5.87 -7.85 -16.69
N PRO A 380 5.62 -7.92 -18.00
CA PRO A 380 4.27 -7.71 -18.56
C PRO A 380 3.19 -8.65 -18.04
N SER A 381 3.57 -9.82 -17.53
CA SER A 381 2.66 -10.81 -16.94
C SER A 381 3.35 -11.58 -15.81
N SER A 382 2.58 -11.97 -14.80
CA SER A 382 3.02 -12.92 -13.78
C SER A 382 3.23 -14.32 -14.36
N THR A 383 3.94 -15.17 -13.64
CA THR A 383 4.09 -16.59 -13.98
C THR A 383 2.81 -17.37 -13.66
N SER A 384 2.71 -18.61 -14.15
CA SER A 384 1.60 -19.54 -13.81
C SER A 384 1.80 -20.24 -12.45
N LEU A 385 2.93 -19.99 -11.76
CA LEU A 385 3.35 -20.74 -10.58
C LEU A 385 2.24 -20.93 -9.54
N VAL A 386 1.56 -19.85 -9.17
CA VAL A 386 0.51 -19.89 -8.14
C VAL A 386 -0.64 -20.79 -8.58
N LYS A 387 -1.13 -20.62 -9.83
CA LYS A 387 -2.20 -21.44 -10.42
C LYS A 387 -1.81 -22.91 -10.48
N ASP A 388 -0.59 -23.20 -10.94
CA ASP A 388 -0.10 -24.56 -11.13
C ASP A 388 0.09 -25.28 -9.79
N ALA A 389 0.60 -24.58 -8.77
CA ALA A 389 0.72 -25.10 -7.41
C ALA A 389 -0.66 -25.36 -6.79
N HIS A 390 -1.59 -24.42 -6.91
CA HIS A 390 -2.96 -24.57 -6.42
C HIS A 390 -3.69 -25.75 -7.08
N ALA A 391 -3.51 -25.96 -8.38
CA ALA A 391 -4.08 -27.10 -9.11
C ALA A 391 -3.61 -28.47 -8.57
N LEU A 392 -2.43 -28.50 -7.93
CA LEU A 392 -1.87 -29.68 -7.27
C LEU A 392 -2.20 -29.74 -5.76
N GLY A 393 -2.94 -28.75 -5.24
CA GLY A 393 -3.25 -28.62 -3.82
C GLY A 393 -2.03 -28.28 -2.96
N LEU A 394 -1.08 -27.51 -3.51
CA LEU A 394 0.00 -26.87 -2.76
C LEU A 394 -0.42 -25.45 -2.39
N GLU A 395 -0.24 -25.07 -1.12
CA GLU A 395 -0.33 -23.65 -0.70
C GLU A 395 0.91 -22.89 -1.19
N VAL A 396 0.77 -21.60 -1.53
CA VAL A 396 1.85 -20.73 -1.99
C VAL A 396 2.00 -19.54 -1.07
N TYR A 397 3.16 -19.40 -0.46
CA TYR A 397 3.53 -18.28 0.39
C TYR A 397 4.61 -17.46 -0.32
N ALA A 398 4.43 -16.14 -0.42
CA ALA A 398 5.38 -15.25 -1.06
C ALA A 398 6.26 -14.55 -0.02
N SER A 399 7.54 -14.36 -0.30
CA SER A 399 8.52 -13.73 0.60
C SER A 399 9.25 -12.56 -0.07
N GLY A 400 9.93 -11.75 0.75
CA GLY A 400 10.68 -10.58 0.28
C GLY A 400 9.88 -9.28 0.27
N PHE A 401 8.85 -9.18 1.12
CA PHE A 401 8.11 -7.94 1.33
C PHE A 401 8.75 -7.11 2.44
N ALA A 402 8.99 -5.85 2.15
CA ALA A 402 9.48 -4.84 3.08
C ALA A 402 9.02 -3.46 2.60
N ASN A 403 8.75 -2.54 3.52
CA ASN A 403 8.28 -1.20 3.18
C ASN A 403 9.43 -0.22 2.91
N ASP A 404 10.63 -0.54 3.40
CA ASP A 404 11.81 0.32 3.41
C ASP A 404 12.82 -0.04 2.31
N ILE A 405 12.33 -0.48 1.15
CA ILE A 405 13.14 -0.85 -0.02
C ILE A 405 12.72 -0.07 -1.26
N VAL A 406 13.55 -0.11 -2.30
CA VAL A 406 13.17 0.38 -3.62
C VAL A 406 12.13 -0.57 -4.21
N LEU A 407 10.87 -0.15 -4.20
CA LEU A 407 9.77 -0.86 -4.85
C LEU A 407 9.82 -0.65 -6.36
N SER A 408 9.19 -1.58 -7.10
CA SER A 408 8.94 -1.37 -8.52
C SER A 408 8.20 -0.05 -8.75
N TYR A 409 8.54 0.66 -9.83
CA TYR A 409 7.87 1.91 -10.19
C TYR A 409 6.36 1.73 -10.47
N ASN A 410 5.90 0.51 -10.71
CA ASN A 410 4.47 0.17 -10.81
C ASN A 410 3.69 0.45 -9.52
N TYR A 411 4.35 0.46 -8.36
CA TYR A 411 3.71 0.66 -7.05
C TYR A 411 3.88 2.07 -6.50
N SER A 412 4.69 2.92 -7.14
CA SER A 412 4.83 4.33 -6.76
C SER A 412 5.15 4.56 -5.27
N TYR A 413 6.03 3.70 -4.75
CA TYR A 413 6.45 3.67 -3.35
C TYR A 413 5.31 3.42 -2.34
N ASP A 414 4.14 2.92 -2.79
CA ASP A 414 3.09 2.43 -1.90
C ASP A 414 3.28 0.91 -1.63
N PRO A 415 3.75 0.51 -0.44
CA PRO A 415 3.92 -0.90 -0.12
C PRO A 415 2.58 -1.65 -0.07
N THR A 416 1.47 -0.98 0.28
CA THR A 416 0.14 -1.59 0.30
C THR A 416 -0.29 -2.02 -1.09
N ALA A 417 0.01 -1.21 -2.11
CA ALA A 417 -0.23 -1.58 -3.51
C ALA A 417 0.56 -2.83 -3.92
N GLU A 418 1.80 -3.00 -3.44
CA GLU A 418 2.57 -4.23 -3.66
C GLU A 418 1.90 -5.43 -2.99
N TYR A 419 1.51 -5.36 -1.71
CA TYR A 419 0.85 -6.50 -1.06
C TYR A 419 -0.43 -6.91 -1.81
N LEU A 420 -1.30 -5.95 -2.14
CA LEU A 420 -2.54 -6.18 -2.88
C LEU A 420 -2.30 -6.86 -4.24
N GLN A 421 -1.18 -6.57 -4.91
CA GLN A 421 -0.81 -7.22 -6.17
C GLN A 421 -0.65 -8.74 -6.05
N PHE A 422 -0.34 -9.26 -4.85
CA PHE A 422 -0.16 -10.69 -4.62
C PHE A 422 -1.34 -11.36 -3.89
N ILE A 423 -2.15 -10.60 -3.14
CA ILE A 423 -3.24 -11.14 -2.30
C ILE A 423 -4.65 -10.82 -2.83
N ASP A 424 -4.78 -9.84 -3.72
CA ASP A 424 -6.06 -9.36 -4.27
C ASP A 424 -5.89 -9.06 -5.77
N ASN A 425 -5.36 -10.05 -6.49
CA ASN A 425 -5.16 -9.99 -7.92
C ASN A 425 -6.15 -10.94 -8.64
N PRO A 426 -6.77 -10.51 -9.76
CA PRO A 426 -7.77 -11.33 -10.45
C PRO A 426 -7.18 -12.56 -11.17
N ASP A 427 -5.90 -12.53 -11.51
CA ASP A 427 -5.20 -13.66 -12.13
C ASP A 427 -4.77 -14.68 -11.08
N PHE A 428 -4.26 -14.26 -9.92
CA PHE A 428 -3.84 -15.18 -8.87
C PHE A 428 -3.94 -14.52 -7.48
N SER A 429 -3.97 -15.35 -6.43
CA SER A 429 -3.78 -14.89 -5.06
C SER A 429 -2.90 -15.88 -4.34
N VAL A 430 -1.90 -15.42 -3.59
CA VAL A 430 -1.10 -16.28 -2.72
C VAL A 430 -1.88 -16.61 -1.44
N ASP A 431 -1.50 -17.71 -0.76
CA ASP A 431 -2.10 -18.13 0.51
C ASP A 431 -1.52 -17.38 1.71
N GLY A 432 -0.42 -16.64 1.53
CA GLY A 432 0.12 -15.74 2.53
C GLY A 432 1.41 -15.04 2.10
N VAL A 433 1.81 -14.06 2.89
CA VAL A 433 3.01 -13.24 2.68
C VAL A 433 3.91 -13.27 3.92
N LEU A 434 5.21 -13.49 3.69
CA LEU A 434 6.28 -13.36 4.66
C LEU A 434 6.91 -11.97 4.53
N THR A 435 6.84 -11.18 5.59
CA THR A 435 7.22 -9.77 5.58
C THR A 435 7.94 -9.34 6.85
N ASP A 436 8.77 -8.30 6.71
CA ASP A 436 9.38 -7.57 7.82
C ASP A 436 8.42 -6.52 8.43
N PHE A 437 7.33 -6.17 7.72
CA PHE A 437 6.33 -5.16 8.10
C PHE A 437 4.92 -5.78 8.18
N PRO A 438 4.67 -6.66 9.16
CA PRO A 438 3.42 -7.41 9.25
C PRO A 438 2.17 -6.55 9.49
N VAL A 439 2.32 -5.31 9.99
CA VAL A 439 1.20 -4.37 10.14
C VAL A 439 0.67 -3.89 8.79
N THR A 440 1.54 -3.55 7.84
CA THR A 440 1.12 -3.16 6.49
C THR A 440 0.48 -4.32 5.74
N ALA A 441 1.04 -5.54 5.85
CA ALA A 441 0.41 -6.73 5.30
C ALA A 441 -0.97 -7.00 5.93
N SER A 442 -1.11 -6.80 7.25
CA SER A 442 -2.39 -6.92 7.96
C SER A 442 -3.41 -5.90 7.46
N GLY A 443 -2.99 -4.64 7.24
CA GLY A 443 -3.82 -3.59 6.64
C GLY A 443 -4.23 -3.93 5.20
N ALA A 444 -3.31 -4.43 4.39
CA ALA A 444 -3.61 -4.86 3.02
C ALA A 444 -4.70 -5.96 3.00
N VAL A 445 -4.54 -6.99 3.84
CA VAL A 445 -5.48 -8.13 3.93
C VAL A 445 -6.85 -7.72 4.50
N ALA A 446 -6.87 -6.98 5.61
CA ALA A 446 -8.09 -6.76 6.38
C ALA A 446 -8.87 -5.51 5.96
N CYS A 447 -8.16 -4.48 5.51
CA CYS A 447 -8.73 -3.18 5.19
C CYS A 447 -8.83 -2.97 3.67
N MET A 448 -7.76 -3.24 2.93
CA MET A 448 -7.62 -2.70 1.58
C MET A 448 -8.07 -3.67 0.49
N ALA A 449 -7.95 -4.97 0.72
CA ALA A 449 -8.43 -6.00 -0.21
C ALA A 449 -9.92 -5.80 -0.53
N HIS A 450 -10.25 -5.90 -1.81
CA HIS A 450 -11.59 -5.74 -2.40
C HIS A 450 -12.22 -4.34 -2.20
N SER A 451 -11.45 -3.32 -1.80
CA SER A 451 -11.97 -1.97 -1.53
C SER A 451 -11.96 -1.02 -2.73
N LYS A 452 -11.27 -1.36 -3.83
CA LYS A 452 -11.03 -0.47 -4.99
C LYS A 452 -12.33 0.09 -5.61
N GLY A 453 -13.43 -0.66 -5.54
CA GLY A 453 -14.74 -0.28 -6.07
C GLY A 453 -15.63 0.49 -5.08
N ASN A 454 -15.25 0.60 -3.80
CA ASN A 454 -16.07 1.25 -2.79
C ASN A 454 -16.21 2.75 -3.08
N PRO A 455 -17.38 3.37 -2.80
CA PRO A 455 -17.53 4.80 -2.95
C PRO A 455 -16.62 5.54 -1.97
N LEU A 456 -16.00 6.62 -2.42
CA LEU A 456 -15.25 7.51 -1.54
C LEU A 456 -16.26 8.28 -0.67
N PRO A 457 -16.16 8.25 0.67
CA PRO A 457 -17.03 9.03 1.55
C PRO A 457 -16.95 10.53 1.22
N PRO A 458 -17.98 11.34 1.49
CA PRO A 458 -17.88 12.79 1.29
C PRO A 458 -16.84 13.40 2.25
N PRO A 459 -16.15 14.49 1.87
CA PRO A 459 -15.24 15.21 2.77
C PRO A 459 -16.00 15.94 3.89
N GLY A 460 -15.29 16.34 4.94
CA GLY A 460 -15.82 17.00 6.13
C GLY A 460 -15.81 16.06 7.34
N LYS A 461 -16.98 15.66 7.85
CA LYS A 461 -17.07 14.84 9.07
C LYS A 461 -16.53 13.40 8.92
N SER A 462 -16.51 12.88 7.70
CA SER A 462 -16.09 11.50 7.41
C SER A 462 -14.60 11.38 7.05
N ARG A 463 -14.02 12.42 6.46
CA ARG A 463 -12.60 12.48 6.07
C ARG A 463 -12.19 13.92 5.72
N PRO A 464 -10.89 14.26 5.78
CA PRO A 464 -10.37 15.48 5.18
C PRO A 464 -10.58 15.55 3.66
N LEU A 465 -10.48 16.75 3.11
CA LEU A 465 -10.29 16.96 1.67
C LEU A 465 -8.96 16.35 1.20
N ILE A 466 -8.95 15.70 0.04
CA ILE A 466 -7.75 15.25 -0.66
C ILE A 466 -7.38 16.34 -1.67
N ILE A 467 -6.28 17.04 -1.39
CA ILE A 467 -5.80 18.18 -2.17
C ILE A 467 -4.49 17.78 -2.82
N THR A 468 -4.35 18.03 -4.12
CA THR A 468 -3.10 17.73 -4.81
C THR A 468 -2.00 18.73 -4.46
N HIS A 469 -0.76 18.32 -4.67
CA HIS A 469 0.39 19.21 -4.74
C HIS A 469 1.00 19.12 -6.14
N ASN A 470 0.62 20.07 -7.01
CA ASN A 470 0.91 20.14 -8.42
C ASN A 470 0.33 18.95 -9.24
N GLY A 471 -0.89 18.52 -8.92
CA GLY A 471 -1.49 17.29 -9.45
C GLY A 471 -0.91 16.02 -8.79
N ALA A 472 -0.97 14.87 -9.47
CA ALA A 472 -0.33 13.62 -9.04
C ALA A 472 1.18 13.67 -9.33
N SER A 473 1.87 14.62 -8.71
CA SER A 473 3.29 14.93 -8.96
C SER A 473 4.26 13.83 -8.49
N GLY A 474 3.77 12.85 -7.72
CA GLY A 474 4.45 11.60 -7.44
C GLY A 474 4.58 10.67 -8.64
N MET A 475 3.68 10.81 -9.63
CA MET A 475 3.55 9.93 -10.79
C MET A 475 4.07 10.56 -12.09
N PHE A 476 3.75 11.83 -12.31
CA PHE A 476 4.06 12.60 -13.51
C PHE A 476 4.70 13.93 -13.14
N ALA A 477 5.37 14.58 -14.09
CA ALA A 477 5.89 15.93 -13.87
C ALA A 477 4.73 16.85 -13.42
N GLY A 478 4.90 17.52 -12.27
CA GLY A 478 3.84 18.33 -11.67
C GLY A 478 3.39 19.48 -12.57
N SER A 479 2.17 19.97 -12.35
CA SER A 479 1.55 21.04 -13.15
C SER A 479 1.41 20.73 -14.66
N THR A 480 1.29 19.45 -15.02
CA THR A 480 1.05 19.00 -16.40
C THR A 480 -0.35 18.42 -16.59
N ASP A 481 -0.78 18.34 -17.84
CA ASP A 481 -2.03 17.67 -18.23
C ASP A 481 -2.14 16.25 -17.67
N LEU A 482 -1.09 15.44 -17.76
CA LEU A 482 -1.08 14.07 -17.23
C LEU A 482 -1.14 14.03 -15.70
N ALA A 483 -0.41 14.91 -15.00
CA ALA A 483 -0.46 14.96 -13.54
C ALA A 483 -1.86 15.31 -13.03
N TYR A 484 -2.56 16.23 -13.69
CA TYR A 484 -3.93 16.59 -13.33
C TYR A 484 -4.95 15.50 -13.70
N GLN A 485 -4.81 14.89 -14.88
CA GLN A 485 -5.68 13.79 -15.29
C GLN A 485 -5.56 12.59 -14.33
N GLU A 486 -4.35 12.24 -13.91
CA GLU A 486 -4.13 11.16 -12.95
C GLU A 486 -4.69 11.53 -11.58
N ALA A 487 -4.51 12.77 -11.09
CA ALA A 487 -5.11 13.19 -9.83
C ALA A 487 -6.66 13.14 -9.82
N ILE A 488 -7.29 13.51 -10.93
CA ILE A 488 -8.76 13.40 -11.09
C ILE A 488 -9.19 11.93 -11.06
N LYS A 489 -8.46 11.06 -11.77
CA LYS A 489 -8.69 9.61 -11.77
C LYS A 489 -8.50 9.00 -10.38
N ASP A 490 -7.53 9.49 -9.63
CA ASP A 490 -7.23 9.11 -8.25
C ASP A 490 -8.23 9.70 -7.23
N ALA A 491 -9.26 10.39 -7.70
CA ALA A 491 -10.34 10.97 -6.91
C ALA A 491 -9.87 12.04 -5.90
N ALA A 492 -8.94 12.90 -6.30
CA ALA A 492 -8.68 14.14 -5.57
C ALA A 492 -9.95 15.01 -5.51
N ASP A 493 -10.23 15.63 -4.36
CA ASP A 493 -11.37 16.55 -4.21
C ASP A 493 -11.05 17.91 -4.83
N ILE A 494 -9.78 18.33 -4.73
CA ILE A 494 -9.26 19.62 -5.19
C ILE A 494 -7.96 19.38 -5.95
N ILE A 495 -7.88 19.94 -7.16
CA ILE A 495 -6.60 20.07 -7.89
C ILE A 495 -6.05 21.48 -7.78
N ASP A 496 -4.73 21.61 -7.64
CA ASP A 496 -4.02 22.87 -7.41
C ASP A 496 -3.26 23.38 -8.65
N CYS A 497 -3.12 24.68 -8.77
CA CYS A 497 -2.27 25.32 -9.78
C CYS A 497 -1.52 26.48 -9.14
N THR A 498 -0.23 26.30 -8.90
CA THR A 498 0.70 27.39 -8.60
C THR A 498 0.93 28.19 -9.87
N VAL A 499 0.47 29.45 -9.89
CA VAL A 499 0.50 30.28 -11.09
C VAL A 499 1.84 30.97 -11.23
N GLN A 500 2.45 30.80 -12.39
CA GLN A 500 3.64 31.53 -12.82
C GLN A 500 3.33 32.37 -14.05
N MET A 501 4.14 33.40 -14.27
CA MET A 501 3.96 34.35 -15.38
C MET A 501 5.15 34.28 -16.33
N SER A 502 4.87 34.20 -17.63
CA SER A 502 5.88 34.43 -18.65
C SER A 502 6.20 35.92 -18.80
N LYS A 503 7.33 36.23 -19.46
CA LYS A 503 7.76 37.58 -19.79
C LYS A 503 6.74 38.39 -20.59
N ASP A 504 5.99 37.73 -21.45
CA ASP A 504 4.91 38.29 -22.29
C ASP A 504 3.52 38.24 -21.62
N GLY A 505 3.45 37.90 -20.33
CA GLY A 505 2.23 38.03 -19.53
C GLY A 505 1.27 36.84 -19.61
N THR A 506 1.70 35.69 -20.11
CA THR A 506 0.89 34.45 -20.09
C THR A 506 0.97 33.80 -18.72
N ALA A 507 -0.19 33.57 -18.10
CA ALA A 507 -0.30 32.83 -16.84
C ALA A 507 -0.38 31.32 -17.10
N PHE A 508 0.40 30.54 -16.36
CA PHE A 508 0.47 29.08 -16.51
C PHE A 508 0.73 28.38 -15.17
N CYS A 509 0.40 27.10 -15.09
CA CYS A 509 0.63 26.29 -13.88
C CYS A 509 2.06 25.79 -13.87
N MET A 510 2.77 26.06 -12.77
CA MET A 510 4.12 25.58 -12.52
C MET A 510 4.47 25.72 -11.04
N HIS A 511 5.03 24.67 -10.47
CA HIS A 511 5.39 24.59 -9.06
C HIS A 511 6.29 25.74 -8.56
N SER A 512 7.16 26.28 -9.40
CA SER A 512 8.11 27.33 -8.99
C SER A 512 8.38 28.33 -10.11
N ALA A 513 8.71 29.56 -9.74
CA ALA A 513 9.20 30.57 -10.68
C ALA A 513 10.53 30.18 -11.33
N ASP A 514 11.41 29.47 -10.61
CA ASP A 514 12.62 28.87 -11.18
C ASP A 514 12.28 27.52 -11.83
N ILE A 515 12.19 27.52 -13.16
CA ILE A 515 11.77 26.35 -13.93
C ILE A 515 12.93 25.44 -14.33
N SER A 516 14.13 25.69 -13.82
CA SER A 516 15.35 24.96 -14.20
C SER A 516 15.33 23.48 -13.80
N SER A 517 14.74 23.14 -12.65
CA SER A 517 14.68 21.77 -12.13
C SER A 517 13.43 20.98 -12.54
N SER A 518 12.35 21.69 -12.86
CA SER A 518 11.05 21.11 -13.22
C SER A 518 10.82 21.02 -14.74
N THR A 519 11.79 21.44 -15.55
CA THR A 519 11.75 21.38 -17.01
C THR A 519 13.14 21.19 -17.61
N THR A 520 13.22 21.11 -18.95
CA THR A 520 14.49 21.14 -19.69
C THR A 520 15.15 22.53 -19.81
N ALA A 521 14.67 23.54 -19.07
CA ALA A 521 15.16 24.92 -19.17
C ALA A 521 16.65 25.04 -18.85
N ALA A 522 17.15 24.32 -17.85
CA ALA A 522 18.57 24.34 -17.46
C ALA A 522 19.52 24.09 -18.64
N THR A 523 19.10 23.24 -19.59
CA THR A 523 19.88 22.95 -20.79
C THR A 523 19.55 23.90 -21.94
N ALA A 524 18.26 24.20 -22.16
CA ALA A 524 17.82 25.00 -23.31
C ALA A 524 18.14 26.50 -23.19
N PHE A 525 18.15 27.04 -21.97
CA PHE A 525 18.24 28.48 -21.69
C PHE A 525 19.30 28.80 -20.63
N ALA A 526 20.38 28.03 -20.55
CA ALA A 526 21.47 28.24 -19.59
C ALA A 526 22.04 29.68 -19.62
N SER A 527 22.08 30.30 -20.81
CA SER A 527 22.54 31.69 -20.99
C SER A 527 21.62 32.75 -20.36
N LYS A 528 20.40 32.37 -19.99
CA LYS A 528 19.41 33.23 -19.32
C LYS A 528 19.35 32.97 -17.81
N ALA A 529 20.27 32.17 -17.25
CA ALA A 529 20.34 31.96 -15.82
C ALA A 529 20.68 33.28 -15.11
N SER A 530 19.97 33.56 -14.01
CA SER A 530 20.14 34.77 -13.22
C SER A 530 19.92 34.47 -11.73
N THR A 531 20.28 35.40 -10.85
CA THR A 531 19.97 35.32 -9.41
C THR A 531 18.98 36.41 -9.06
N VAL A 532 17.85 36.02 -8.47
CA VAL A 532 16.81 36.94 -7.99
C VAL A 532 16.69 36.78 -6.49
N HIS A 533 17.43 37.61 -5.73
CA HIS A 533 17.52 37.49 -4.26
C HIS A 533 16.19 37.62 -3.51
N GLU A 534 15.18 38.29 -4.09
CA GLU A 534 13.83 38.35 -3.52
C GLU A 534 13.08 37.00 -3.62
N ILE A 535 13.54 36.06 -4.45
CA ILE A 535 12.94 34.73 -4.64
C ILE A 535 13.87 33.62 -4.11
N GLN A 536 15.13 33.61 -4.55
CA GLN A 536 16.12 32.61 -4.13
C GLN A 536 17.56 33.12 -4.25
N ASN A 537 18.46 32.56 -3.45
CA ASN A 537 19.88 32.94 -3.42
C ASN A 537 20.77 32.16 -4.40
N LYS A 538 20.22 31.16 -5.10
CA LYS A 538 20.93 30.37 -6.12
C LYS A 538 20.56 30.87 -7.52
N SER A 539 21.52 30.75 -8.46
CA SER A 539 21.24 31.01 -9.87
C SER A 539 20.20 30.04 -10.41
N GLY A 540 19.24 30.53 -11.19
CA GLY A 540 18.11 29.78 -11.73
C GLY A 540 17.64 30.35 -13.06
N ILE A 541 16.67 29.69 -13.69
CA ILE A 541 16.05 30.17 -14.93
C ILE A 541 14.60 30.49 -14.62
N PHE A 542 14.28 31.78 -14.60
CA PHE A 542 12.99 32.24 -14.16
C PHE A 542 11.97 32.34 -15.30
N SER A 543 10.75 31.88 -15.04
CA SER A 543 9.63 31.92 -15.97
C SER A 543 9.37 33.31 -16.56
N PHE A 544 9.45 34.34 -15.71
CA PHE A 544 9.21 35.74 -16.09
C PHE A 544 10.33 36.38 -16.94
N ASP A 545 11.42 35.66 -17.21
CA ASP A 545 12.49 36.07 -18.12
C ASP A 545 12.38 35.40 -19.51
N LEU A 546 11.43 34.49 -19.69
CA LEU A 546 11.15 33.75 -20.93
C LEU A 546 9.76 34.11 -21.50
N SER A 547 9.63 34.20 -22.83
CA SER A 547 8.29 34.31 -23.43
C SER A 547 7.53 32.99 -23.32
N TRP A 548 6.20 33.02 -23.42
CA TRP A 548 5.42 31.79 -23.44
C TRP A 548 5.80 30.90 -24.63
N SER A 549 6.12 31.49 -25.78
CA SER A 549 6.61 30.74 -26.94
C SER A 549 7.93 30.02 -26.69
N GLU A 550 8.79 30.52 -25.80
CA GLU A 550 10.01 29.83 -25.35
C GLU A 550 9.66 28.73 -24.33
N ILE A 551 8.83 29.03 -23.33
CA ILE A 551 8.42 28.09 -22.28
C ILE A 551 7.68 26.88 -22.87
N ALA A 552 6.79 27.10 -23.86
CA ALA A 552 6.03 26.05 -24.51
C ALA A 552 6.89 25.04 -25.30
N THR A 553 8.16 25.35 -25.58
CA THR A 553 9.10 24.41 -26.22
C THR A 553 9.77 23.46 -25.21
N LEU A 554 9.70 23.77 -23.92
CA LEU A 554 10.33 22.99 -22.86
C LEU A 554 9.56 21.70 -22.62
N LYS A 555 10.31 20.64 -22.27
CA LYS A 555 9.69 19.43 -21.73
C LYS A 555 9.59 19.56 -20.21
N PRO A 556 8.45 19.19 -19.60
CA PRO A 556 8.35 19.01 -18.16
C PRO A 556 9.39 18.00 -17.67
N ALA A 557 9.80 18.09 -16.40
CA ALA A 557 10.69 17.15 -15.76
C ALA A 557 10.13 16.72 -14.40
N LEU A 558 9.99 15.40 -14.22
CA LEU A 558 9.59 14.79 -12.96
C LEU A 558 10.71 14.96 -11.92
N ILE A 559 10.34 15.55 -10.77
CA ILE A 559 11.26 15.79 -9.66
C ILE A 559 11.24 14.57 -8.74
N SER A 560 12.43 14.04 -8.42
CA SER A 560 12.62 12.98 -7.43
C SER A 560 13.26 13.58 -6.16
N PRO A 561 12.48 13.94 -5.11
CA PRO A 561 13.01 14.66 -3.95
C PRO A 561 14.11 13.90 -3.18
N PHE A 562 14.11 12.57 -3.28
CA PHE A 562 15.02 11.67 -2.60
C PHE A 562 15.95 10.93 -3.58
N ALA A 563 16.21 11.54 -4.74
CA ALA A 563 17.10 11.00 -5.76
C ALA A 563 18.49 10.60 -5.23
N GLN A 564 19.06 11.39 -4.31
CA GLN A 564 20.38 11.12 -3.72
C GLN A 564 20.38 9.87 -2.82
N ALA A 565 19.22 9.49 -2.29
CA ALA A 565 19.02 8.27 -1.50
C ALA A 565 18.65 7.05 -2.36
N GLY A 566 18.72 7.16 -3.70
CA GLY A 566 18.36 6.08 -4.62
C GLY A 566 16.86 5.97 -4.92
N LEU A 567 16.02 6.84 -4.37
CA LEU A 567 14.57 6.85 -4.59
C LEU A 567 14.20 7.79 -5.75
N GLN A 568 14.24 7.24 -6.96
CA GLN A 568 13.82 7.92 -8.19
C GLN A 568 12.33 7.73 -8.45
N ARG A 569 11.58 8.81 -8.70
CA ARG A 569 10.22 8.65 -9.25
C ARG A 569 10.26 8.13 -10.70
N ASN A 570 9.12 7.64 -11.18
CA ASN A 570 8.92 6.93 -12.44
C ASN A 570 9.78 7.47 -13.63
N PRO A 571 10.88 6.77 -14.00
CA PRO A 571 11.76 7.21 -15.09
C PRO A 571 11.11 7.22 -16.47
N LEU A 572 10.10 6.37 -16.74
CA LEU A 572 9.39 6.38 -18.03
C LEU A 572 8.50 7.63 -18.17
N ALA A 573 7.99 8.14 -17.06
CA ALA A 573 7.22 9.38 -17.00
C ALA A 573 8.10 10.66 -16.89
N LYS A 574 9.44 10.53 -16.90
CA LYS A 574 10.37 11.63 -16.58
C LYS A 574 10.07 12.94 -17.28
N ASN A 575 9.73 12.89 -18.58
CA ASN A 575 9.39 14.08 -19.36
C ASN A 575 7.99 13.98 -20.00
N ALA A 576 7.10 13.18 -19.42
CA ALA A 576 5.76 12.98 -19.93
C ALA A 576 4.85 14.18 -19.58
N GLY A 577 3.85 14.42 -20.44
CA GLY A 577 2.87 15.48 -20.28
C GLY A 577 3.27 16.80 -20.96
N LYS A 578 2.38 17.78 -20.84
CA LYS A 578 2.49 19.13 -21.40
C LYS A 578 2.24 20.17 -20.32
N LEU A 579 3.02 21.26 -20.36
CA LEU A 579 2.77 22.43 -19.54
C LEU A 579 1.40 23.03 -19.87
N MET A 580 0.68 23.47 -18.84
CA MET A 580 -0.67 23.99 -18.98
C MET A 580 -0.72 25.48 -18.69
N THR A 581 -1.30 26.25 -19.61
CA THR A 581 -1.74 27.61 -19.30
C THR A 581 -2.86 27.59 -18.26
N LEU A 582 -3.02 28.67 -17.50
CA LEU A 582 -4.08 28.77 -16.50
C LEU A 582 -5.48 28.56 -17.12
N PRO A 583 -5.84 29.13 -18.29
CA PRO A 583 -7.12 28.82 -18.93
C PRO A 583 -7.32 27.34 -19.24
N GLN A 584 -6.29 26.64 -19.75
CA GLN A 584 -6.38 25.21 -20.03
C GLN A 584 -6.62 24.38 -18.76
N PHE A 585 -5.95 24.73 -17.65
CA PHE A 585 -6.19 24.11 -16.34
C PHE A 585 -7.63 24.33 -15.87
N LEU A 586 -8.12 25.58 -15.97
CA LEU A 586 -9.47 25.95 -15.56
C LEU A 586 -10.56 25.23 -16.37
N ASP A 587 -10.32 24.98 -17.67
CA ASP A 587 -11.22 24.23 -18.53
C ASP A 587 -11.20 22.73 -18.23
N LEU A 588 -10.00 22.15 -17.99
CA LEU A 588 -9.86 20.76 -17.52
C LEU A 588 -10.62 20.55 -16.21
N ALA A 589 -10.41 21.44 -15.23
CA ALA A 589 -11.08 21.40 -13.94
C ALA A 589 -12.60 21.43 -14.12
N LYS A 590 -13.15 22.38 -14.90
CA LYS A 590 -14.60 22.49 -15.15
C LYS A 590 -15.22 21.28 -15.83
N ALA A 591 -14.45 20.56 -16.65
CA ALA A 591 -14.90 19.35 -17.33
C ALA A 591 -14.87 18.10 -16.45
N SER A 592 -14.27 18.18 -15.26
CA SER A 592 -14.07 17.05 -14.34
C SER A 592 -15.11 16.99 -13.22
N ASN A 593 -15.06 15.93 -12.41
CA ASN A 593 -15.95 15.68 -11.28
C ASN A 593 -15.40 16.15 -9.92
N ILE A 594 -14.27 16.88 -9.91
CA ILE A 594 -13.69 17.43 -8.68
C ILE A 594 -14.62 18.45 -8.03
N THR A 595 -14.45 18.64 -6.72
CA THR A 595 -15.29 19.54 -5.91
C THR A 595 -14.72 20.96 -5.79
N GLY A 596 -13.46 21.17 -6.15
CA GLY A 596 -12.84 22.50 -6.11
C GLY A 596 -11.52 22.62 -6.84
N ILE A 597 -11.04 23.85 -6.95
CA ILE A 597 -9.71 24.20 -7.46
C ILE A 597 -8.99 25.08 -6.43
N LEU A 598 -7.67 24.94 -6.36
CA LEU A 598 -6.81 25.79 -5.54
C LEU A 598 -5.82 26.52 -6.43
N ILE A 599 -5.92 27.85 -6.49
CA ILE A 599 -5.02 28.70 -7.27
C ILE A 599 -4.03 29.34 -6.31
N GLU A 600 -2.76 28.97 -6.44
CA GLU A 600 -1.68 29.53 -5.62
C GLU A 600 -0.98 30.66 -6.36
N ILE A 601 -0.77 31.77 -5.65
CA ILE A 601 -0.17 33.00 -6.15
C ILE A 601 1.01 33.34 -5.24
N GLU A 602 2.21 33.37 -5.81
CA GLU A 602 3.46 33.65 -5.11
C GLU A 602 4.23 34.78 -5.79
N HIS A 603 5.07 35.47 -5.03
CA HIS A 603 5.97 36.52 -5.55
C HIS A 603 5.26 37.67 -6.30
N ALA A 604 3.97 37.89 -6.05
CA ALA A 604 3.17 38.91 -6.74
C ALA A 604 3.76 40.32 -6.59
N SER A 605 4.26 40.66 -5.40
CA SER A 605 4.90 41.95 -5.13
C SER A 605 6.15 42.18 -6.00
N TYR A 606 7.01 41.16 -6.15
CA TYR A 606 8.19 41.24 -7.02
C TYR A 606 7.80 41.45 -8.48
N LEU A 607 6.83 40.67 -8.97
CA LEU A 607 6.36 40.76 -10.36
C LEU A 607 5.67 42.09 -10.67
N ALA A 608 4.95 42.66 -9.70
CA ALA A 608 4.33 43.97 -9.84
C ALA A 608 5.38 45.07 -10.06
N LYS A 609 6.53 45.03 -9.35
CA LYS A 609 7.66 45.95 -9.58
C LYS A 609 8.23 45.83 -11.00
N ARG A 610 8.07 44.67 -11.63
CA ARG A 610 8.48 44.41 -13.03
C ARG A 610 7.39 44.70 -14.06
N GLY A 611 6.24 45.23 -13.65
CA GLY A 611 5.12 45.55 -14.54
C GLY A 611 4.27 44.34 -14.93
N ILE A 612 4.37 43.22 -14.22
CA ILE A 612 3.59 42.00 -14.45
C ILE A 612 2.53 41.87 -13.34
N GLY A 613 1.26 42.04 -13.69
CA GLY A 613 0.13 41.97 -12.76
C GLY A 613 -0.43 40.57 -12.60
N MET A 614 0.10 39.80 -11.64
CA MET A 614 -0.34 38.42 -11.40
C MET A 614 -1.76 38.35 -10.84
N VAL A 615 -2.13 39.24 -9.92
CA VAL A 615 -3.47 39.28 -9.32
C VAL A 615 -4.55 39.59 -10.36
N GLU A 616 -4.27 40.54 -11.27
CA GLU A 616 -5.16 40.90 -12.37
C GLU A 616 -5.28 39.77 -13.39
N ALA A 617 -4.16 39.13 -13.75
CA ALA A 617 -4.14 38.01 -14.68
C ALA A 617 -4.99 36.83 -14.17
N VAL A 618 -4.79 36.44 -12.91
CA VAL A 618 -5.55 35.35 -12.28
C VAL A 618 -7.03 35.72 -12.12
N SER A 619 -7.34 36.92 -11.61
CA SER A 619 -8.73 37.40 -11.49
C SER A 619 -9.45 37.36 -12.85
N SER A 620 -8.78 37.85 -13.90
CA SER A 620 -9.33 37.89 -15.26
C SER A 620 -9.55 36.49 -15.82
N ALA A 621 -8.60 35.57 -15.61
CA ALA A 621 -8.73 34.18 -16.05
C ALA A 621 -9.91 33.47 -15.36
N LEU A 622 -10.05 33.62 -14.03
CA LEU A 622 -11.16 33.03 -13.26
C LEU A 622 -12.52 33.58 -13.70
N THR A 623 -12.64 34.91 -13.87
CA THR A 623 -13.88 35.55 -14.35
C THR A 623 -14.23 35.12 -15.78
N LYS A 624 -13.25 35.09 -16.70
CA LYS A 624 -13.48 34.62 -18.07
C LYS A 624 -13.91 33.15 -18.12
N ALA A 625 -13.35 32.33 -17.24
CA ALA A 625 -13.75 30.95 -17.06
C ALA A 625 -15.13 30.82 -16.34
N GLY A 626 -15.68 31.90 -15.79
CA GLY A 626 -16.99 31.91 -15.13
C GLY A 626 -16.98 31.37 -13.70
N TYR A 627 -15.82 31.28 -13.05
CA TYR A 627 -15.73 30.84 -11.65
C TYR A 627 -16.26 31.87 -10.65
N ASP A 628 -16.34 33.14 -11.05
CA ASP A 628 -16.95 34.22 -10.26
C ASP A 628 -18.50 34.17 -10.23
N LYS A 629 -19.09 33.27 -11.01
CA LYS A 629 -20.53 32.99 -11.05
C LYS A 629 -20.85 31.77 -10.17
N GLU A 630 -22.12 31.37 -10.12
CA GLU A 630 -22.51 30.14 -9.46
C GLU A 630 -21.89 28.94 -10.19
N THR A 631 -20.92 28.30 -9.53
CA THR A 631 -20.22 27.11 -9.98
C THR A 631 -20.43 25.98 -8.97
N LYS A 632 -20.37 24.73 -9.44
CA LYS A 632 -20.39 23.55 -8.57
C LYS A 632 -19.05 23.35 -7.84
N GLN A 633 -18.01 24.07 -8.24
CA GLN A 633 -16.65 23.92 -7.74
C GLN A 633 -16.26 25.06 -6.82
N GLN A 634 -15.80 24.74 -5.62
CA GLN A 634 -15.27 25.74 -4.70
C GLN A 634 -13.90 26.24 -5.19
N VAL A 635 -13.74 27.56 -5.26
CA VAL A 635 -12.44 28.18 -5.57
C VAL A 635 -11.73 28.55 -4.27
N PHE A 636 -10.48 28.13 -4.17
CA PHE A 636 -9.54 28.52 -3.13
C PHE A 636 -8.43 29.38 -3.76
N ILE A 637 -8.16 30.55 -3.18
CA ILE A 637 -7.02 31.40 -3.53
C ILE A 637 -6.00 31.25 -2.42
N GLN A 638 -4.85 30.68 -2.74
CA GLN A 638 -3.74 30.49 -1.81
C GLN A 638 -2.61 31.48 -2.08
N SER A 639 -2.04 32.05 -1.04
CA SER A 639 -0.84 32.89 -1.11
C SER A 639 -0.16 32.95 0.25
N ASP A 640 1.14 33.15 0.26
CA ASP A 640 1.93 33.56 1.42
C ASP A 640 1.80 35.07 1.70
N ASP A 641 1.33 35.86 0.71
CA ASP A 641 1.19 37.31 0.78
C ASP A 641 -0.26 37.74 1.13
N SER A 642 -0.42 38.34 2.31
CA SER A 642 -1.70 38.83 2.82
C SER A 642 -2.35 39.95 1.97
N SER A 643 -1.56 40.73 1.23
CA SER A 643 -2.05 41.74 0.30
C SER A 643 -2.66 41.11 -0.95
N VAL A 644 -2.12 39.98 -1.43
CA VAL A 644 -2.74 39.17 -2.49
C VAL A 644 -4.11 38.67 -2.02
N LEU A 645 -4.18 38.04 -0.85
CA LEU A 645 -5.45 37.52 -0.31
C LEU A 645 -6.49 38.62 -0.09
N THR A 646 -6.04 39.81 0.32
CA THR A 646 -6.90 40.99 0.45
C THR A 646 -7.46 41.44 -0.89
N ALA A 647 -6.70 41.38 -1.98
CA ALA A 647 -7.17 41.76 -3.32
C ALA A 647 -8.29 40.85 -3.86
N PHE A 648 -8.35 39.60 -3.39
CA PHE A 648 -9.41 38.64 -3.76
C PHE A 648 -10.67 38.73 -2.90
N LYS A 649 -10.73 39.58 -1.86
CA LYS A 649 -11.95 39.81 -1.06
C LYS A 649 -13.16 40.26 -1.87
N LYS A 650 -12.94 40.87 -3.03
CA LYS A 650 -13.99 41.28 -3.96
C LYS A 650 -14.83 40.10 -4.48
N PHE A 651 -14.29 38.88 -4.45
CA PHE A 651 -14.98 37.64 -4.81
C PHE A 651 -15.50 36.95 -3.54
N THR A 652 -16.74 37.23 -3.17
CA THR A 652 -17.33 36.75 -1.90
C THR A 652 -17.51 35.24 -1.82
N THR A 653 -17.54 34.54 -2.97
CA THR A 653 -17.64 33.08 -3.05
C THR A 653 -16.30 32.37 -2.95
N PHE A 654 -15.18 33.09 -3.09
CA PHE A 654 -13.84 32.49 -3.07
C PHE A 654 -13.34 32.36 -1.63
N ARG A 655 -12.79 31.19 -1.30
CA ARG A 655 -12.12 30.93 -0.02
C ARG A 655 -10.67 31.40 -0.13
N ARG A 656 -10.14 31.99 0.93
CA ARG A 656 -8.78 32.54 0.94
C ARG A 656 -7.92 31.75 1.92
N VAL A 657 -6.82 31.22 1.40
CA VAL A 657 -5.90 30.31 2.08
C VAL A 657 -4.57 31.02 2.31
N LEU A 658 -4.19 31.24 3.56
CA LEU A 658 -2.83 31.70 3.87
C LEU A 658 -1.89 30.49 3.87
N ASN A 659 -0.86 30.52 3.02
CA ASN A 659 0.19 29.50 2.99
C ASN A 659 1.27 29.86 4.01
N ILE A 660 1.58 28.94 4.93
CA ILE A 660 2.64 29.11 5.93
C ILE A 660 3.67 28.01 5.70
N GLU A 661 4.74 28.36 4.99
CA GLU A 661 5.83 27.42 4.68
C GLU A 661 6.73 27.16 5.89
N ALA A 662 6.89 28.17 6.75
CA ALA A 662 7.74 28.07 7.91
C ALA A 662 7.23 27.01 8.91
N LYS A 663 8.17 26.32 9.56
CA LYS A 663 7.86 25.44 10.68
C LYS A 663 7.43 26.29 11.88
N ILE A 664 6.22 26.08 12.38
CA ILE A 664 5.64 26.83 13.51
C ILE A 664 5.16 25.91 14.63
N SER A 665 5.10 26.44 15.86
CA SER A 665 4.53 25.74 17.03
C SER A 665 3.10 26.18 17.37
N GLY A 666 2.56 27.14 16.61
CA GLY A 666 1.23 27.73 16.80
C GLY A 666 1.21 29.16 16.27
N ALA A 667 0.10 29.87 16.51
CA ALA A 667 -0.03 31.29 16.18
C ALA A 667 -0.44 32.12 17.40
N SER A 668 0.14 33.31 17.54
CA SER A 668 -0.26 34.25 18.58
C SER A 668 -1.70 34.74 18.37
N LYS A 669 -2.41 35.14 19.44
CA LYS A 669 -3.78 35.68 19.31
C LYS A 669 -3.86 36.86 18.33
N PRO A 670 -2.96 37.87 18.40
CA PRO A 670 -2.92 38.93 17.40
C PRO A 670 -2.72 38.41 15.97
N SER A 671 -1.83 37.44 15.76
CA SER A 671 -1.62 36.84 14.43
C SER A 671 -2.89 36.18 13.91
N VAL A 672 -3.61 35.43 14.75
CA VAL A 672 -4.88 34.79 14.37
C VAL A 672 -5.94 35.84 14.01
N GLU A 673 -6.02 36.95 14.76
CA GLU A 673 -6.91 38.07 14.44
C GLU A 673 -6.54 38.75 13.13
N ASP A 674 -5.25 38.88 12.84
CA ASP A 674 -4.75 39.41 11.56
C ASP A 674 -5.08 38.49 10.39
N ILE A 675 -4.82 37.18 10.52
CA ILE A 675 -5.14 36.16 9.51
C ILE A 675 -6.62 36.25 9.10
N LYS A 676 -7.53 36.31 10.08
CA LYS A 676 -8.99 36.40 9.82
C LYS A 676 -9.40 37.62 8.99
N LYS A 677 -8.58 38.68 8.98
CA LYS A 677 -8.89 39.86 8.17
C LYS A 677 -8.83 39.51 6.69
N PHE A 678 -7.99 38.58 6.24
CA PHE A 678 -7.74 38.33 4.82
C PHE A 678 -7.86 36.87 4.39
N ALA A 679 -7.85 35.91 5.32
CA ALA A 679 -8.00 34.48 5.07
C ALA A 679 -9.06 33.84 5.98
N ASP A 680 -9.60 32.72 5.53
CA ASP A 680 -10.53 31.86 6.28
C ASP A 680 -10.01 30.42 6.40
N THR A 681 -8.89 30.15 5.72
CA THR A 681 -8.22 28.87 5.64
C THR A 681 -6.72 29.10 5.76
N VAL A 682 -5.99 28.14 6.32
CA VAL A 682 -4.53 28.17 6.47
C VAL A 682 -3.96 26.84 6.01
N ARG A 683 -2.91 26.89 5.18
CA ARG A 683 -2.10 25.72 4.82
C ARG A 683 -0.82 25.77 5.64
N ILE A 684 -0.53 24.68 6.35
CA ILE A 684 0.68 24.58 7.18
C ILE A 684 1.52 23.37 6.77
N HIS A 685 2.83 23.51 6.92
CA HIS A 685 3.75 22.41 6.72
C HIS A 685 3.54 21.29 7.75
N ARG A 686 3.61 20.01 7.33
CA ARG A 686 3.37 18.84 8.19
C ARG A 686 4.27 18.80 9.44
N ASN A 687 5.50 19.29 9.35
CA ASN A 687 6.44 19.38 10.48
C ASN A 687 6.04 20.45 11.53
N SER A 688 5.06 21.31 11.24
CA SER A 688 4.45 22.21 12.23
C SER A 688 3.41 21.49 13.10
N VAL A 689 3.07 20.25 12.75
CA VAL A 689 2.06 19.42 13.43
C VAL A 689 2.74 18.26 14.16
N ALA A 690 3.37 17.35 13.42
CA ALA A 690 4.07 16.21 14.01
C ALA A 690 5.55 16.56 14.22
N GLN A 691 6.00 16.60 15.48
CA GLN A 691 7.39 16.90 15.82
C GLN A 691 8.23 15.63 15.79
N ILE A 692 9.10 15.55 14.79
CA ILE A 692 10.00 14.43 14.56
C ILE A 692 11.41 14.79 15.06
N THR A 693 11.97 13.96 15.94
CA THR A 693 13.35 14.06 16.44
C THR A 693 14.04 12.72 16.23
N GLY A 694 15.16 12.72 15.49
CA GLY A 694 15.87 11.47 15.16
C GLY A 694 14.98 10.43 14.45
N TYR A 695 14.09 10.89 13.56
CA TYR A 695 13.06 10.08 12.87
C TYR A 695 11.93 9.53 13.73
N PHE A 696 11.93 9.78 15.05
CA PHE A 696 10.80 9.43 15.93
C PHE A 696 9.84 10.58 16.14
N MET A 697 8.55 10.28 16.11
CA MET A 697 7.49 11.20 16.46
C MET A 697 7.42 11.34 17.98
N THR A 698 7.69 12.54 18.48
CA THR A 698 7.79 12.80 19.93
C THR A 698 6.52 13.40 20.50
N HIS A 699 5.88 14.32 19.77
CA HIS A 699 4.61 14.94 20.16
C HIS A 699 3.89 15.53 18.94
N PHE A 700 2.58 15.71 19.07
CA PHE A 700 1.82 16.63 18.23
C PHE A 700 1.82 18.03 18.85
N THR A 701 1.90 19.05 18.02
CA THR A 701 1.60 20.43 18.42
C THR A 701 0.08 20.63 18.47
N ASP A 702 -0.37 21.67 19.18
CA ASP A 702 -1.77 22.12 19.15
C ASP A 702 -2.01 23.16 18.03
N THR A 703 -1.15 23.20 17.00
CA THR A 703 -1.26 24.20 15.92
C THR A 703 -2.58 24.05 15.17
N VAL A 704 -2.97 22.83 14.81
CA VAL A 704 -4.24 22.58 14.09
C VAL A 704 -5.45 22.91 14.96
N GLY A 705 -5.50 22.36 16.19
CA GLY A 705 -6.60 22.57 17.13
C GLY A 705 -6.79 24.04 17.49
N SER A 706 -5.72 24.78 17.76
CA SER A 706 -5.79 26.21 18.08
C SER A 706 -6.28 27.09 16.91
N LEU A 707 -5.90 26.77 15.67
CA LEU A 707 -6.37 27.46 14.47
C LEU A 707 -7.86 27.12 14.18
N GLN A 708 -8.25 25.86 14.33
CA GLN A 708 -9.65 25.43 14.19
C GLN A 708 -10.56 26.03 15.26
N ALA A 709 -10.09 26.13 16.52
CA ALA A 709 -10.82 26.80 17.60
C ALA A 709 -11.05 28.30 17.29
N ALA A 710 -10.24 28.88 16.40
CA ALA A 710 -10.43 30.22 15.88
C ALA A 710 -11.35 30.26 14.64
N ASN A 711 -12.03 29.18 14.26
CA ASN A 711 -12.83 29.06 13.03
C ASN A 711 -12.00 29.24 11.73
N LEU A 712 -10.73 28.82 11.73
CA LEU A 712 -9.95 28.68 10.49
C LEU A 712 -9.98 27.22 10.04
N THR A 713 -10.17 27.00 8.74
CA THR A 713 -9.97 25.68 8.12
C THR A 713 -8.47 25.42 7.96
N VAL A 714 -7.98 24.21 8.26
CA VAL A 714 -6.55 23.90 8.27
C VAL A 714 -6.21 22.78 7.28
N PHE A 715 -5.37 23.11 6.29
CA PHE A 715 -4.79 22.16 5.36
C PHE A 715 -3.36 21.81 5.78
N VAL A 716 -3.00 20.53 5.70
CA VAL A 716 -1.69 20.05 6.13
C VAL A 716 -1.02 19.24 5.02
N GLY A 717 0.28 19.47 4.79
CA GLY A 717 1.07 18.68 3.85
C GLY A 717 2.51 19.17 3.72
N VAL A 718 3.27 18.75 2.72
CA VAL A 718 2.89 17.82 1.64
C VAL A 718 3.24 16.38 2.01
N LEU A 719 2.27 15.47 1.97
CA LEU A 719 2.49 14.04 2.21
C LEU A 719 3.09 13.37 0.97
N LYS A 720 3.97 12.38 1.19
CA LYS A 720 4.72 11.67 0.15
C LYS A 720 4.92 10.20 0.51
N ASN A 721 4.87 9.31 -0.48
CA ASN A 721 4.96 7.86 -0.28
C ASN A 721 6.38 7.36 0.01
N GLU A 722 7.42 8.06 -0.46
CA GLU A 722 8.81 7.64 -0.31
C GLU A 722 9.16 7.44 1.18
N PHE A 723 9.60 6.25 1.58
CA PHE A 723 9.77 5.91 3.00
C PHE A 723 10.77 6.80 3.75
N MET A 724 11.73 7.42 3.05
CA MET A 724 12.64 8.42 3.65
C MET A 724 11.95 9.71 4.08
N ASN A 725 10.73 9.96 3.61
CA ASN A 725 9.87 11.03 4.07
C ASN A 725 9.17 10.67 5.39
N LEU A 726 9.11 9.40 5.79
CA LEU A 726 8.30 8.93 6.90
C LEU A 726 9.15 8.78 8.18
N GLY A 727 8.61 9.22 9.31
CA GLY A 727 9.15 8.85 10.62
C GLY A 727 8.91 7.37 10.93
N PHE A 728 9.68 6.80 11.84
CA PHE A 728 9.62 5.37 12.19
C PHE A 728 8.25 4.95 12.74
N ASP A 729 7.52 5.85 13.39
CA ASP A 729 6.17 5.62 13.91
C ASP A 729 5.12 5.39 12.81
N PHE A 730 5.42 5.73 11.56
CA PHE A 730 4.58 5.40 10.39
C PHE A 730 4.94 4.07 9.76
N PHE A 731 5.94 3.34 10.28
CA PHE A 731 6.36 2.03 9.81
C PHE A 731 6.68 1.97 8.30
N ALA A 732 7.24 3.06 7.76
CA ALA A 732 7.47 3.23 6.31
C ALA A 732 6.20 3.00 5.45
N ASP A 733 5.01 3.17 6.03
CA ASP A 733 3.71 3.02 5.38
C ASP A 733 3.00 4.39 5.28
N PRO A 734 2.88 4.97 4.07
CA PRO A 734 2.25 6.28 3.91
C PRO A 734 0.75 6.26 4.25
N THR A 735 0.11 5.09 4.25
CA THR A 735 -1.30 4.95 4.67
C THR A 735 -1.47 5.29 6.15
N ILE A 736 -0.48 4.93 6.98
CA ILE A 736 -0.49 5.26 8.41
C ILE A 736 -0.30 6.77 8.60
N GLU A 737 0.52 7.43 7.76
CA GLU A 737 0.63 8.89 7.77
C GLU A 737 -0.73 9.54 7.43
N VAL A 738 -1.40 9.11 6.37
CA VAL A 738 -2.74 9.61 6.01
C VAL A 738 -3.74 9.42 7.17
N ALA A 739 -3.81 8.22 7.75
CA ALA A 739 -4.67 7.93 8.89
C ALA A 739 -4.37 8.84 10.08
N THR A 740 -3.08 9.11 10.33
CA THR A 740 -2.63 9.98 11.42
C THR A 740 -3.09 11.42 11.23
N TYR A 741 -2.90 11.99 10.05
CA TYR A 741 -3.33 13.36 9.77
C TYR A 741 -4.86 13.49 9.71
N ALA A 742 -5.58 12.42 9.35
CA ALA A 742 -7.04 12.40 9.33
C ALA A 742 -7.66 12.30 10.73
N PHE A 743 -7.13 11.45 11.61
CA PHE A 743 -7.81 11.07 12.85
C PHE A 743 -7.13 11.50 14.15
N SER A 744 -5.79 11.57 14.20
CA SER A 744 -5.08 12.11 15.37
C SER A 744 -4.95 13.63 15.30
N VAL A 745 -4.60 14.13 14.12
CA VAL A 745 -4.45 15.59 13.88
C VAL A 745 -5.78 16.25 13.56
N VAL A 746 -6.69 15.51 12.91
CA VAL A 746 -8.00 16.02 12.48
C VAL A 746 -7.87 17.23 11.54
N ALA A 747 -6.97 17.13 10.57
CA ALA A 747 -6.83 18.14 9.53
C ALA A 747 -8.13 18.25 8.70
N ASP A 748 -8.47 19.46 8.22
CA ASP A 748 -9.62 19.65 7.35
C ASP A 748 -9.31 19.25 5.89
N GLY A 749 -8.04 19.30 5.51
CA GLY A 749 -7.54 18.89 4.21
C GLY A 749 -6.11 18.37 4.28
N ILE A 750 -5.83 17.34 3.49
CA ILE A 750 -4.50 16.74 3.33
C ILE A 750 -3.99 17.09 1.94
N VAL A 751 -2.82 17.71 1.88
CA VAL A 751 -2.12 18.04 0.63
C VAL A 751 -1.09 16.95 0.34
N THR A 752 -1.16 16.31 -0.83
CA THR A 752 -0.34 15.13 -1.17
C THR A 752 0.15 15.12 -2.62
N ASP A 753 1.35 14.57 -2.84
CA ASP A 753 1.87 14.24 -4.18
C ASP A 753 1.21 12.97 -4.77
N TYR A 754 0.57 12.15 -3.92
CA TYR A 754 -0.01 10.84 -4.26
C TYR A 754 -1.48 10.74 -3.81
N PRO A 755 -2.45 11.31 -4.57
CA PRO A 755 -3.86 11.25 -4.23
C PRO A 755 -4.42 9.83 -4.12
N ALA A 756 -3.90 8.88 -4.92
CA ALA A 756 -4.29 7.47 -4.91
C ALA A 756 -4.14 6.83 -3.52
N THR A 757 -3.03 7.10 -2.81
CA THR A 757 -2.79 6.54 -1.47
C THR A 757 -3.90 6.96 -0.51
N ALA A 758 -4.24 8.26 -0.50
CA ALA A 758 -5.26 8.81 0.38
C ALA A 758 -6.66 8.30 0.02
N SER A 759 -7.01 8.32 -1.27
CA SER A 759 -8.34 7.89 -1.72
C SER A 759 -8.56 6.39 -1.52
N SER A 760 -7.52 5.57 -1.70
CA SER A 760 -7.55 4.14 -1.40
C SER A 760 -7.85 3.88 0.08
N TYR A 761 -7.16 4.57 0.99
CA TYR A 761 -7.41 4.44 2.43
C TYR A 761 -8.85 4.82 2.81
N PHE A 762 -9.35 5.95 2.31
CA PHE A 762 -10.70 6.42 2.64
C PHE A 762 -11.83 5.61 1.98
N ARG A 763 -11.53 4.77 0.97
CA ARG A 763 -12.47 3.77 0.44
C ARG A 763 -12.50 2.48 1.27
N SER A 764 -11.48 2.27 2.10
CA SER A 764 -11.39 1.10 2.97
C SER A 764 -12.34 1.21 4.16
N PRO A 765 -12.87 0.08 4.68
CA PRO A 765 -13.62 0.05 5.94
C PRO A 765 -12.81 0.57 7.13
N CYS A 766 -11.47 0.50 7.09
CA CYS A 766 -10.60 0.98 8.16
C CYS A 766 -10.49 2.50 8.24
N SER A 767 -11.14 3.24 7.34
CA SER A 767 -11.35 4.68 7.49
C SER A 767 -12.59 5.04 8.32
N ASP A 768 -13.50 4.09 8.58
CA ASP A 768 -14.64 4.30 9.47
C ASP A 768 -14.32 3.76 10.88
N MET A 769 -13.82 4.64 11.74
CA MET A 769 -13.44 4.33 13.13
C MET A 769 -14.62 3.86 14.01
N LYS A 770 -15.87 3.89 13.51
CA LYS A 770 -17.04 3.38 14.22
C LYS A 770 -17.26 1.87 14.00
N LEU A 771 -16.65 1.30 12.96
CA LEU A 771 -16.78 -0.12 12.67
C LEU A 771 -15.96 -0.95 13.66
N ASN A 772 -16.57 -1.99 14.20
CA ASN A 772 -15.88 -2.95 15.05
C ASN A 772 -15.22 -4.03 14.17
N LEU A 773 -14.04 -3.69 13.64
CA LEU A 773 -13.26 -4.58 12.78
C LEU A 773 -12.29 -5.42 13.63
N SER A 774 -11.96 -6.63 13.17
CA SER A 774 -10.95 -7.48 13.82
C SER A 774 -9.53 -6.91 13.75
N PHE A 775 -9.31 -5.97 12.84
CA PHE A 775 -8.07 -5.22 12.65
C PHE A 775 -8.43 -3.84 12.07
N SER A 776 -7.65 -2.82 12.40
CA SER A 776 -7.77 -1.49 11.79
C SER A 776 -6.39 -0.87 11.63
N ILE A 777 -6.19 -0.10 10.54
CA ILE A 777 -5.01 0.73 10.38
C ILE A 777 -5.15 1.90 11.36
N LEU A 778 -4.36 1.86 12.43
CA LEU A 778 -4.42 2.85 13.50
C LEU A 778 -3.48 4.04 13.23
N PRO A 779 -3.90 5.27 13.58
CA PRO A 779 -3.03 6.43 13.61
C PRO A 779 -1.79 6.23 14.47
N ALA A 780 -0.64 6.72 14.00
CA ALA A 780 0.58 6.77 14.78
C ALA A 780 0.39 7.61 16.05
N GLN A 781 0.95 7.12 17.16
CA GLN A 781 0.87 7.76 18.46
C GLN A 781 2.23 8.33 18.87
N PRO A 782 2.38 9.66 18.99
CA PRO A 782 3.64 10.25 19.40
C PRO A 782 4.14 9.69 20.73
N GLY A 783 5.44 9.44 20.81
CA GLY A 783 6.09 8.94 22.02
C GLY A 783 5.96 7.44 22.25
N ALA A 784 5.13 6.71 21.49
CA ALA A 784 4.93 5.28 21.70
C ALA A 784 6.24 4.48 21.54
N LEU A 785 7.00 4.74 20.47
CA LEU A 785 8.28 4.09 20.24
C LEU A 785 9.41 4.68 21.08
N VAL A 786 9.36 5.99 21.33
CA VAL A 786 10.31 6.72 22.18
C VAL A 786 10.38 6.10 23.57
N ASN A 787 9.23 5.71 24.14
CA ASN A 787 9.15 5.11 25.47
C ASN A 787 9.76 3.70 25.55
N LEU A 788 10.04 3.06 24.41
CA LEU A 788 10.72 1.76 24.34
C LEU A 788 12.25 1.91 24.24
N ALA A 789 12.74 3.10 23.87
CA ALA A 789 14.16 3.36 23.71
C ALA A 789 14.89 3.44 25.07
N ALA A 790 16.13 2.96 25.11
CA ALA A 790 16.95 3.10 26.31
C ALA A 790 17.30 4.58 26.58
N PRO A 791 17.46 5.00 27.86
CA PRO A 791 17.80 6.37 28.20
C PRO A 791 19.08 6.85 27.50
N GLY A 792 19.02 8.01 26.83
CA GLY A 792 20.17 8.60 26.12
C GLY A 792 20.37 8.13 24.69
N MET A 793 19.56 7.19 24.18
CA MET A 793 19.65 6.70 22.79
C MET A 793 18.97 7.60 21.76
N LEU A 794 18.17 8.55 22.20
CA LEU A 794 17.45 9.48 21.33
C LEU A 794 18.29 10.72 21.04
N ALA A 795 18.15 11.26 19.84
CA ALA A 795 18.73 12.54 19.49
C ALA A 795 18.21 13.64 20.44
N PRO A 796 19.05 14.64 20.81
CA PRO A 796 18.61 15.77 21.60
C PRO A 796 17.41 16.45 20.95
N ALA A 797 16.43 16.85 21.76
CA ALA A 797 15.29 17.61 21.26
C ALA A 797 15.78 18.87 20.55
N GLY A 798 15.31 19.08 19.32
CA GLY A 798 15.57 20.31 18.59
C GLY A 798 14.95 21.52 19.29
N ALA A 799 15.41 22.71 18.93
CA ALA A 799 14.79 23.95 19.41
C ALA A 799 13.28 23.95 19.04
N PRO A 800 12.40 24.43 19.94
CA PRO A 800 10.98 24.54 19.64
C PRO A 800 10.80 25.46 18.43
N SER A 801 9.83 25.11 17.58
CA SER A 801 9.52 25.94 16.41
C SER A 801 8.95 27.29 16.87
N PRO A 802 9.23 28.39 16.16
CA PRO A 802 8.74 29.71 16.55
C PRO A 802 7.22 29.77 16.54
N LEU A 803 6.67 30.64 17.41
CA LEU A 803 5.26 30.99 17.39
C LEU A 803 5.05 32.07 16.33
N LEU A 804 4.07 31.89 15.43
CA LEU A 804 3.77 32.85 14.38
C LEU A 804 3.32 34.21 14.98
N GLN A 805 4.01 35.29 14.61
CA GLN A 805 3.78 36.66 15.08
C GLN A 805 3.07 37.53 14.02
N PRO A 806 2.49 38.69 14.39
CA PRO A 806 1.84 39.59 13.44
C PRO A 806 2.73 40.03 12.26
N THR A 807 4.03 40.20 12.50
CA THR A 807 5.01 40.56 11.48
C THR A 807 5.21 39.48 10.42
N ASP A 808 4.81 38.25 10.73
CA ASP A 808 5.00 37.08 9.86
C ASP A 808 3.79 36.83 8.96
N VAL A 809 2.69 37.59 9.15
CA VAL A 809 1.41 37.36 8.46
C VAL A 809 0.85 38.61 7.78
N VAL A 810 1.41 39.80 8.05
CA VAL A 810 0.96 41.05 7.43
C VAL A 810 2.05 41.62 6.54
N ASP A 811 1.76 41.70 5.26
CA ASP A 811 2.66 42.15 4.21
C ASP A 811 2.35 43.59 3.81
N PRO A 812 3.36 44.31 3.29
CA PRO A 812 3.13 45.62 2.67
C PRO A 812 2.13 45.53 1.50
N PRO A 813 1.38 46.63 1.22
CA PRO A 813 0.51 46.68 0.04
C PRO A 813 1.26 46.39 -1.26
N LEU A 814 0.58 45.69 -2.18
CA LEU A 814 1.13 45.39 -3.51
C LEU A 814 1.50 46.68 -4.27
N PRO A 815 2.67 46.73 -4.91
CA PRO A 815 3.05 47.84 -5.80
C PRO A 815 2.05 48.01 -6.96
N PRO A 816 1.82 49.25 -7.45
CA PRO A 816 0.97 49.45 -8.61
C PRO A 816 1.64 48.91 -9.87
N VAL A 817 0.89 48.13 -10.65
CA VAL A 817 1.35 47.61 -11.95
C VAL A 817 1.16 48.70 -13.01
N LYS A 818 2.25 49.20 -13.60
CA LYS A 818 2.15 50.05 -14.80
C LYS A 818 1.81 49.15 -16.00
N ALA A 819 0.67 49.40 -16.65
CA ALA A 819 0.17 48.58 -17.75
C ALA A 819 1.18 48.47 -18.91
N VAL A 820 1.64 47.25 -19.21
CA VAL A 820 2.24 46.92 -20.50
C VAL A 820 1.10 46.52 -21.43
N ILE A 821 0.90 47.30 -22.50
CA ILE A 821 -0.13 47.09 -23.51
C ILE A 821 0.13 45.73 -24.17
N ALA A 822 -0.81 44.78 -24.01
CA ALA A 822 -0.80 43.53 -24.74
C ALA A 822 -0.98 43.84 -26.24
N ALA A 823 0.01 43.47 -27.05
CA ALA A 823 -0.12 43.52 -28.50
C ALA A 823 -0.99 42.34 -28.96
N ASP A 824 -2.04 42.65 -29.74
CA ASP A 824 -2.91 41.67 -30.37
C ASP A 824 -2.08 40.63 -31.17
N ALA A 825 -2.40 39.36 -30.96
CA ALA A 825 -1.85 38.25 -31.74
C ALA A 825 -2.23 38.37 -33.22
N PRO A 826 -1.29 38.28 -34.18
CA PRO A 826 -1.66 38.19 -35.59
C PRO A 826 -2.13 36.78 -35.95
N ALA A 827 -3.19 36.72 -36.77
CA ALA A 827 -3.71 35.52 -37.42
C ALA A 827 -2.67 34.82 -38.32
N PRO A 828 -2.82 33.50 -38.61
CA PRO A 828 -1.81 32.74 -39.35
C PRO A 828 -1.82 33.11 -40.84
N GLY A 829 -0.72 33.69 -41.32
CA GLY A 829 -0.51 34.05 -42.72
C GLY A 829 0.73 33.36 -43.30
N ALA A 830 0.47 32.52 -44.30
CA ALA A 830 1.28 32.03 -45.43
C ALA A 830 2.82 31.92 -45.31
N ALA A 831 3.29 30.72 -45.65
CA ALA A 831 4.68 30.38 -45.92
C ALA A 831 5.30 31.28 -47.00
N ASP A 832 6.56 31.66 -46.78
CA ASP A 832 7.45 32.00 -47.88
C ASP A 832 8.83 31.39 -47.70
N ASN A 833 9.21 30.66 -48.75
CA ASN A 833 10.52 30.06 -48.97
C ASN A 833 11.55 31.17 -49.19
N THR A 834 12.67 31.15 -48.47
CA THR A 834 13.96 31.45 -49.10
C THR A 834 15.11 30.78 -48.36
N SER A 835 15.83 29.98 -49.14
CA SER A 835 17.09 29.34 -48.86
C SER A 835 18.24 30.35 -48.73
N SER A 836 19.14 30.12 -47.78
CA SER A 836 20.58 30.38 -48.02
C SER A 836 21.44 29.44 -47.19
N ALA A 837 22.37 28.80 -47.90
CA ALA A 837 23.21 27.71 -47.50
C ALA A 837 24.37 28.11 -46.56
N PHE A 838 24.78 27.12 -45.76
CA PHE A 838 26.15 26.75 -45.37
C PHE A 838 27.23 27.83 -45.24
N SER A 839 27.89 27.84 -44.08
CA SER A 839 29.30 27.41 -44.02
C SER A 839 29.73 27.07 -42.59
N SER A 840 30.16 25.82 -42.45
CA SER A 840 30.95 25.27 -41.35
C SER A 840 32.26 26.04 -41.16
N ASN A 841 32.64 26.29 -39.92
CA ASN A 841 34.06 26.36 -39.57
C ASN A 841 34.29 25.68 -38.22
N ALA A 842 34.98 24.55 -38.30
CA ALA A 842 35.55 23.84 -37.18
C ALA A 842 36.83 24.56 -36.72
N GLY A 843 36.98 24.75 -35.42
CA GLY A 843 38.19 25.22 -34.78
C GLY A 843 38.43 24.44 -33.50
N ASN A 844 39.32 23.45 -33.57
CA ASN A 844 39.83 22.70 -32.42
C ASN A 844 40.56 23.62 -31.44
N GLY A 845 40.35 23.39 -30.14
CA GLY A 845 41.15 23.93 -29.05
C GLY A 845 41.12 22.97 -27.86
N LEU A 846 42.17 22.16 -27.76
CA LEU A 846 42.45 21.15 -26.75
C LEU A 846 43.00 21.76 -25.45
N LEU A 847 42.82 21.01 -24.34
CA LEU A 847 43.48 21.08 -23.01
C LEU A 847 42.87 22.12 -22.04
N TRP A 848 42.42 21.76 -20.82
CA TRP A 848 43.15 21.04 -19.76
C TRP A 848 42.25 20.21 -18.83
N ALA A 849 42.86 19.17 -18.28
CA ALA A 849 42.32 18.22 -17.31
C ALA A 849 42.69 18.59 -15.85
N GLY A 850 41.95 17.99 -14.90
CA GLY A 850 42.21 17.94 -13.45
C GLY A 850 41.07 18.58 -12.65
N ILE A 851 40.40 17.95 -11.67
CA ILE A 851 40.72 16.81 -10.80
C ILE A 851 39.37 16.16 -10.40
N VAL A 852 39.29 14.82 -10.44
CA VAL A 852 38.20 14.00 -9.89
C VAL A 852 38.82 12.97 -8.94
N ALA A 853 38.41 12.99 -7.67
CA ALA A 853 38.41 11.93 -6.65
C ALA A 853 37.89 12.59 -5.36
N LEU A 854 37.07 12.03 -4.46
CA LEU A 854 36.71 10.67 -4.07
C LEU A 854 35.25 10.65 -3.58
N LEU A 855 34.55 9.53 -3.78
CA LEU A 855 33.70 8.78 -2.81
C LEU A 855 32.66 7.96 -3.56
N SER A 856 33.06 6.76 -3.95
CA SER A 856 32.19 5.69 -4.46
C SER A 856 32.82 4.36 -4.05
N LEU A 857 32.03 3.49 -3.42
CA LEU A 857 32.29 2.15 -2.81
C LEU A 857 31.85 2.25 -1.34
N THR A 858 30.68 1.76 -0.95
CA THR A 858 30.30 0.34 -0.97
C THR A 858 28.78 0.15 -1.11
N PHE A 859 28.35 -0.54 -2.16
CA PHE A 859 27.07 -1.25 -2.26
C PHE A 859 27.39 -2.64 -2.88
N LEU A 860 26.64 -3.66 -2.48
CA LEU A 860 26.88 -5.11 -2.58
C LEU A 860 27.74 -5.69 -1.43
N HIS A 861 27.07 -6.22 -0.40
CA HIS A 861 26.77 -7.66 -0.25
C HIS A 861 25.53 -7.82 0.61
#